data_AF-A0A6A4ZDH2-F1
#
_entry.id   AF-A0A6A4ZDH2-F1
#
_cell.length_a   1.000
_cell.length_b   1.000
_cell.length_c   1.000
_cell.angle_alpha   90.00
_cell.angle_beta   90.00
_cell.angle_gamma   90.00
#
_symmetry.space_group_name_H-M   'P 1'
#
loop_
_entity.id
_entity.type
_entity.pdbx_description
1 polymer ?
#
loop_
_entity_poly.entity_id
_entity_poly.type
_entity_poly.pdbx_seq_one_letter_code
_entity_poly.pdbx_strand_id
1 'polypeptide(L)'
;MRANRVRAASSLSDGVLVPLNPSPNHLHAAVAGLYIGLSLLASTLYLHLVDPVFSNDILWINYSPNRDQALLIDLFNRGLVTVESNASTVAFDLLAPSASMDKSYVTESTTTEVSPTYARRLILAPLSPLFAITNLRRLSPTWVFNMYSQYCWLDFGHVWEMAHTDARQARCDARYSANAAVAMESILRNQVWADFELNYGGDSGSFRITVQVYLESMVPQGPAWLAATSTALTTFSIDQEVAYWEANNVTYFQLQWHNQYQVGIADTFQIQNALGLVQAITLKKLAKTDEIWTSTNLFWTEYFDQALAFTYNQSLIRSAPNYWTKPPNPYDLEGGAGLFDVGTGDYINQARVFRAVIGPFMSVDLFYIQVPVELTQLYMAFQSMLFGAWSEDHSGLLESIPSVNMQPMPATWQGQVFGGGNPMCIFQPATPYVQQLFSFYDACGVTVPFSLTLTMYSSVFAAVMISSALDVHTTCQLVATNSRECLVHVKNVVQVASTVGLLRPQTLQLSILKTHTLVASLDISIVQFAAVAPVLNWTMLTQPLLHDTSFAFFGWALLYDWVQGDREVVSFQGDAGTLVLISDTQPTISYPSSTKYIGASLWIIFWLMIYATAILCAVYCFCCLWLVHIRFDMEAINLIWFNHLASSIWVGRPLLYVRGMTAILVLSSSQLEIASTSTRSQFVFSPRSLFLTMLVAGEATWIVYVIADCCTIATGRSTRANAVLSLILGWLTLVVLERTNPVLPIATFDRSCSTVNMDQAIRCASGLVQIGNPTRIVVIVILLGSAFLLGTLVTQVFSRWARRPLPTPPRHLLGVGDVYLTTHDTASSSLESMWVMDKVSCIMIGLVPFHWRTRSYIFDVKLWLIHKHMTSTSHASGVTFASQGRHRRNLVVHVLPPSMPPKASLWQHPSIQCLKSTLGVAYVIVSIVGSVSYLKLSRVNLANDMLWANFNMTGAHAFFANWLNQELLLGVHNATMQLTQETINMDGTFDATNAVVQFAANYGAQMQHTDLATVEASVAGLRVTDPCLVPWIFTQYCFVDFNRRWELANSATRLRRCQQHMTTNGAVYLESMLRNIDFSVFQTCWGHAFDVAVGQELSRSDAGQAWMKN
;
A
#
# COMPACT_ATOMS: atom_id res chain seq x y z
N MET A 1 102.88 6.58 -52.93
CA MET A 1 101.76 6.73 -53.90
C MET A 1 100.47 6.81 -53.08
N ARG A 2 99.65 7.86 -52.98
CA ARG A 2 99.58 9.29 -53.38
C ARG A 2 99.17 10.04 -52.08
N ALA A 3 100.01 10.95 -51.54
CA ALA A 3 99.88 12.42 -51.53
C ALA A 3 98.56 12.95 -50.90
N ASN A 4 98.49 13.94 -49.99
CA ASN A 4 99.42 14.90 -49.40
C ASN A 4 98.74 15.62 -48.19
N ARG A 5 99.48 15.83 -47.09
CA ARG A 5 99.73 17.10 -46.34
C ARG A 5 98.62 18.14 -45.99
N VAL A 6 98.71 18.61 -44.71
CA VAL A 6 98.62 20.02 -44.17
C VAL A 6 97.37 20.46 -43.34
N ARG A 7 97.60 20.62 -42.01
CA ARG A 7 97.46 21.81 -41.08
C ARG A 7 96.19 22.70 -41.00
N ALA A 8 95.80 23.00 -39.74
CA ALA A 8 95.20 24.25 -39.16
C ALA A 8 93.80 24.72 -39.69
N ALA A 9 92.89 25.44 -39.00
CA ALA A 9 92.67 26.01 -37.66
C ALA A 9 91.18 26.49 -37.54
N SER A 10 90.73 26.79 -36.31
CA SER A 10 89.72 27.80 -35.86
C SER A 10 88.23 27.82 -36.28
N SER A 11 87.40 27.94 -35.23
CA SER A 11 86.22 28.81 -34.98
C SER A 11 84.82 28.52 -35.58
N LEU A 12 83.87 28.38 -34.65
CA LEU A 12 82.53 28.98 -34.55
C LEU A 12 81.66 29.10 -35.83
N SER A 13 80.52 28.42 -35.82
CA SER A 13 79.30 28.89 -36.49
C SER A 13 78.06 28.34 -35.79
N ASP A 14 77.17 29.26 -35.43
CA ASP A 14 75.84 29.06 -34.87
C ASP A 14 75.02 28.01 -35.62
N GLY A 15 74.50 27.04 -34.86
CA GLY A 15 73.51 26.06 -35.32
C GLY A 15 72.10 26.56 -35.03
N VAL A 16 71.56 27.26 -36.02
CA VAL A 16 70.16 27.63 -36.27
C VAL A 16 69.12 26.75 -35.55
N LEU A 17 68.27 27.41 -34.75
CA LEU A 17 66.97 26.91 -34.28
C LEU A 17 66.11 26.48 -35.48
N VAL A 18 65.99 25.17 -35.68
CA VAL A 18 64.91 24.60 -36.48
C VAL A 18 63.62 24.73 -35.66
N PRO A 19 62.55 25.37 -36.15
CA PRO A 19 61.26 25.36 -35.47
C PRO A 19 60.73 23.92 -35.51
N LEU A 20 60.80 23.22 -34.39
CA LEU A 20 60.05 21.99 -34.21
C LEU A 20 58.57 22.35 -34.32
N ASN A 21 57.92 21.83 -35.36
CA ASN A 21 56.46 21.76 -35.47
C ASN A 21 55.86 21.36 -34.10
N PRO A 22 54.72 21.95 -33.70
CA PRO A 22 54.06 21.58 -32.44
C PRO A 22 53.83 20.06 -32.45
N SER A 23 54.39 19.40 -31.44
CA SER A 23 54.32 17.95 -31.31
C SER A 23 52.87 17.43 -31.31
N PRO A 24 52.59 16.23 -31.84
CA PRO A 24 51.26 15.61 -31.80
C PRO A 24 50.73 15.34 -30.38
N ASN A 25 51.51 15.61 -29.32
CA ASN A 25 51.13 15.31 -27.94
C ASN A 25 50.09 16.28 -27.35
N HIS A 26 50.07 17.54 -27.78
CA HIS A 26 49.13 18.53 -27.22
C HIS A 26 47.67 18.28 -27.63
N LEU A 27 47.45 17.90 -28.91
CA LEU A 27 46.10 17.56 -29.41
C LEU A 27 45.57 16.30 -28.72
N HIS A 28 46.40 15.27 -28.56
CA HIS A 28 45.99 14.05 -27.86
C HIS A 28 45.69 14.30 -26.38
N ALA A 29 46.47 15.13 -25.69
CA ALA A 29 46.20 15.50 -24.29
C ALA A 29 44.88 16.30 -24.16
N ALA A 30 44.59 17.20 -25.11
CA ALA A 30 43.33 17.93 -25.15
C ALA A 30 42.12 17.03 -25.42
N VAL A 31 42.25 16.08 -26.35
CA VAL A 31 41.20 15.08 -26.66
C VAL A 31 40.94 14.15 -25.47
N ALA A 32 42.01 13.68 -24.80
CA ALA A 32 41.87 12.85 -23.61
C ALA A 32 41.26 13.64 -22.43
N GLY A 33 41.60 14.92 -22.29
CA GLY A 33 40.93 15.84 -21.35
C GLY A 33 39.45 15.98 -21.66
N LEU A 34 39.08 16.20 -22.93
CA LEU A 34 37.69 16.28 -23.38
C LEU A 34 36.92 14.99 -23.07
N TYR A 35 37.53 13.82 -23.28
CA TYR A 35 36.94 12.52 -22.90
C TYR A 35 36.61 12.45 -21.40
N ILE A 36 37.52 12.87 -20.53
CA ILE A 36 37.27 12.89 -19.07
C ILE A 36 36.14 13.87 -18.75
N GLY A 37 36.15 15.06 -19.36
CA GLY A 37 35.09 16.05 -19.20
C GLY A 37 33.71 15.51 -19.58
N LEU A 38 33.61 14.83 -20.73
CA LEU A 38 32.37 14.17 -21.18
C LEU A 38 31.96 13.01 -20.26
N SER A 39 32.94 12.24 -19.76
CA SER A 39 32.67 11.14 -18.82
C SER A 39 32.15 11.66 -17.48
N LEU A 40 32.69 12.76 -16.97
CA LEU A 40 32.21 13.39 -15.73
C LEU A 40 30.85 14.05 -15.95
N LEU A 41 30.62 14.64 -17.12
CA LEU A 41 29.29 15.14 -17.51
C LEU A 41 28.27 14.00 -17.52
N ALA A 42 28.60 12.85 -18.12
CA ALA A 42 27.80 11.64 -18.06
C ALA A 42 27.54 11.20 -16.61
N SER A 43 28.56 11.19 -15.76
CA SER A 43 28.41 10.87 -14.33
C SER A 43 27.56 11.89 -13.55
N THR A 44 27.52 13.16 -13.96
CA THR A 44 26.57 14.15 -13.41
C THR A 44 25.15 13.95 -13.93
N LEU A 45 24.97 13.61 -15.21
CA LEU A 45 23.67 13.25 -15.78
C LEU A 45 23.09 12.00 -15.10
N TYR A 46 23.93 11.04 -14.72
CA TYR A 46 23.52 9.88 -13.95
C TYR A 46 22.92 10.26 -12.58
N LEU A 47 23.44 11.29 -11.90
CA LEU A 47 22.87 11.75 -10.63
C LEU A 47 21.41 12.19 -10.80
N HIS A 48 21.06 12.84 -11.92
CA HIS A 48 19.67 13.22 -12.22
C HIS A 48 18.75 12.01 -12.44
N LEU A 49 19.29 10.85 -12.87
CA LEU A 49 18.51 9.62 -13.02
C LEU A 49 18.32 8.88 -11.69
N VAL A 50 19.30 8.96 -10.80
CA VAL A 50 19.30 8.23 -9.51
C VAL A 50 18.48 8.95 -8.45
N ASP A 51 18.51 10.28 -8.43
CA ASP A 51 17.78 11.09 -7.44
C ASP A 51 16.30 10.65 -7.27
N PRO A 52 15.47 10.61 -8.34
CA PRO A 52 14.07 10.23 -8.20
C PRO A 52 13.85 8.76 -7.83
N VAL A 53 14.86 7.89 -7.95
CA VAL A 53 14.79 6.47 -7.56
C VAL A 53 15.08 6.30 -6.07
N PHE A 54 16.03 7.05 -5.52
CA PHE A 54 16.44 6.95 -4.11
C PHE A 54 15.75 7.98 -3.20
N SER A 55 14.81 8.76 -3.73
CA SER A 55 13.97 9.69 -2.95
C SER A 55 13.00 8.99 -2.00
N ASN A 56 12.82 7.67 -2.14
CA ASN A 56 11.96 6.84 -1.33
C ASN A 56 12.57 5.44 -1.10
N ASP A 57 12.14 4.76 -0.04
CA ASP A 57 12.70 3.46 0.37
C ASP A 57 12.24 2.28 -0.50
N ILE A 58 11.22 2.46 -1.33
CA ILE A 58 10.71 1.41 -2.24
C ILE A 58 11.38 1.41 -3.62
N LEU A 59 12.32 2.33 -3.88
CA LEU A 59 13.07 2.44 -5.14
C LEU A 59 12.18 2.58 -6.39
N TRP A 60 11.01 3.21 -6.24
CA TRP A 60 10.09 3.50 -7.32
C TRP A 60 10.29 4.94 -7.79
N ILE A 61 10.65 5.11 -9.06
CA ILE A 61 10.92 6.42 -9.66
C ILE A 61 9.72 7.36 -9.54
N ASN A 62 9.93 8.58 -9.04
CA ASN A 62 8.91 9.63 -8.92
C ASN A 62 7.64 9.22 -8.13
N TYR A 63 7.75 8.22 -7.25
CA TYR A 63 6.62 7.73 -6.48
C TYR A 63 5.97 8.83 -5.63
N SER A 64 4.67 8.98 -5.76
CA SER A 64 3.86 9.88 -4.96
C SER A 64 2.69 9.17 -4.28
N PRO A 65 2.49 9.36 -2.96
CA PRO A 65 1.30 8.86 -2.25
C PRO A 65 -0.03 9.35 -2.84
N ASN A 66 -0.05 10.54 -3.44
CA ASN A 66 -1.27 11.12 -4.00
C ASN A 66 -1.61 10.57 -5.39
N ARG A 67 -0.59 10.06 -6.11
CA ARG A 67 -0.73 9.65 -7.52
C ARG A 67 -0.61 8.14 -7.67
N ASP A 68 0.60 7.62 -7.51
CA ASP A 68 0.93 6.21 -7.76
C ASP A 68 0.31 5.31 -6.71
N GLN A 69 0.43 5.67 -5.44
CA GLN A 69 -0.17 4.88 -4.36
C GLN A 69 -1.71 4.86 -4.46
N ALA A 70 -2.31 6.01 -4.73
CA ALA A 70 -3.75 6.13 -4.79
C ALA A 70 -4.36 5.35 -5.95
N LEU A 71 -3.77 5.44 -7.15
CA LEU A 71 -4.17 4.61 -8.29
C LEU A 71 -3.99 3.12 -7.96
N LEU A 72 -2.86 2.74 -7.36
CA LEU A 72 -2.60 1.35 -6.99
C LEU A 72 -3.61 0.81 -5.96
N ILE A 73 -3.99 1.62 -4.96
CA ILE A 73 -5.01 1.27 -3.96
C ILE A 73 -6.37 1.06 -4.65
N ASP A 74 -6.80 1.96 -5.53
CA ASP A 74 -8.07 1.84 -6.23
C ASP A 74 -8.10 0.60 -7.15
N LEU A 75 -7.01 0.33 -7.88
CA LEU A 75 -6.89 -0.86 -8.73
C LEU A 75 -6.95 -2.16 -7.90
N PHE A 76 -6.24 -2.21 -6.77
CA PHE A 76 -6.28 -3.37 -5.87
C PHE A 76 -7.68 -3.57 -5.29
N ASN A 77 -8.34 -2.49 -4.86
CA ASN A 77 -9.70 -2.56 -4.33
C ASN A 77 -10.70 -3.10 -5.36
N ARG A 78 -10.61 -2.64 -6.62
CA ARG A 78 -11.42 -3.16 -7.72
C ARG A 78 -11.12 -4.63 -8.01
N GLY A 79 -9.85 -5.04 -7.99
CA GLY A 79 -9.44 -6.43 -8.23
C GLY A 79 -9.94 -7.39 -7.15
N LEU A 80 -9.78 -7.02 -5.87
CA LEU A 80 -10.11 -7.85 -4.70
C LEU A 80 -11.58 -8.21 -4.57
N VAL A 81 -12.47 -7.46 -5.21
CA VAL A 81 -13.91 -7.76 -5.30
C VAL A 81 -14.17 -9.08 -6.04
N THR A 82 -13.30 -9.42 -6.99
CA THR A 82 -13.46 -10.60 -7.86
C THR A 82 -12.55 -11.77 -7.48
N VAL A 83 -11.63 -11.57 -6.54
CA VAL A 83 -10.75 -12.62 -6.02
C VAL A 83 -11.48 -13.42 -4.94
N GLU A 84 -11.54 -14.74 -5.11
CA GLU A 84 -12.05 -15.66 -4.10
C GLU A 84 -11.09 -15.76 -2.90
N SER A 85 -11.62 -15.91 -1.69
CA SER A 85 -10.85 -16.03 -0.45
C SER A 85 -9.97 -17.28 -0.37
N ASN A 86 -10.29 -18.35 -1.13
CA ASN A 86 -9.56 -19.62 -1.12
C ASN A 86 -8.69 -19.84 -2.37
N ALA A 87 -8.62 -18.86 -3.28
CA ALA A 87 -7.85 -18.99 -4.50
C ALA A 87 -6.34 -18.89 -4.20
N SER A 88 -5.56 -19.78 -4.81
CA SER A 88 -4.11 -19.65 -4.90
C SER A 88 -3.71 -18.29 -5.48
N THR A 89 -2.49 -17.83 -5.19
CA THR A 89 -1.92 -16.56 -5.71
C THR A 89 -2.34 -16.26 -7.15
N VAL A 90 -3.14 -15.20 -7.35
CA VAL A 90 -3.68 -14.81 -8.66
C VAL A 90 -2.82 -13.68 -9.23
N ALA A 91 -2.31 -13.85 -10.44
CA ALA A 91 -1.57 -12.79 -11.13
C ALA A 91 -2.50 -11.65 -11.56
N PHE A 92 -2.08 -10.42 -11.31
CA PHE A 92 -2.76 -9.20 -11.73
C PHE A 92 -1.84 -8.38 -12.62
N ASP A 93 -2.25 -8.18 -13.87
CA ASP A 93 -1.48 -7.38 -14.82
C ASP A 93 -1.81 -5.89 -14.64
N LEU A 94 -0.88 -5.16 -14.02
CA LEU A 94 -1.00 -3.71 -13.80
C LEU A 94 -0.97 -2.90 -15.10
N LEU A 95 -0.52 -3.49 -16.21
CA LEU A 95 -0.41 -2.82 -17.51
C LEU A 95 -1.58 -3.18 -18.45
N ALA A 96 -2.51 -4.03 -18.00
CA ALA A 96 -3.66 -4.40 -18.80
C ALA A 96 -4.61 -3.20 -19.00
N PRO A 97 -5.29 -3.06 -20.14
CA PRO A 97 -6.28 -2.01 -20.36
C PRO A 97 -7.44 -2.01 -19.33
N SER A 98 -7.72 -3.17 -18.73
CA SER A 98 -8.70 -3.30 -17.65
C SER A 98 -8.21 -2.78 -16.30
N ALA A 99 -6.88 -2.64 -16.10
CA ALA A 99 -6.25 -2.08 -14.92
C ALA A 99 -6.22 -0.55 -14.99
N SER A 100 -7.42 0.04 -15.00
CA SER A 100 -7.61 1.49 -15.11
C SER A 100 -8.76 1.97 -14.23
N MET A 101 -8.71 3.25 -13.87
CA MET A 101 -9.73 3.91 -13.05
C MET A 101 -10.27 5.14 -13.76
N ASP A 102 -11.60 5.33 -13.74
CA ASP A 102 -12.28 6.51 -14.28
C ASP A 102 -12.18 7.69 -13.32
N LYS A 103 -10.94 8.04 -13.03
CA LYS A 103 -10.56 9.04 -12.04
C LYS A 103 -9.22 9.66 -12.41
N SER A 104 -9.12 10.96 -12.21
CA SER A 104 -7.86 11.70 -12.32
C SER A 104 -7.15 11.75 -10.97
N TYR A 105 -5.86 11.44 -10.96
CA TYR A 105 -5.00 11.47 -9.77
C TYR A 105 -4.02 12.65 -9.81
N VAL A 106 -4.51 13.84 -10.20
CA VAL A 106 -3.68 15.06 -10.32
C VAL A 106 -3.79 15.96 -9.08
N THR A 107 -4.73 15.71 -8.17
CA THR A 107 -5.00 16.53 -6.98
C THR A 107 -4.03 16.28 -5.81
N GLU A 108 -3.87 17.26 -4.92
CA GLU A 108 -2.99 17.18 -3.74
C GLU A 108 -3.46 16.17 -2.67
N SER A 109 -4.72 15.79 -2.69
CA SER A 109 -5.24 14.67 -1.91
C SER A 109 -6.15 13.82 -2.78
N THR A 110 -6.00 12.51 -2.63
CA THR A 110 -6.80 11.53 -3.35
C THR A 110 -7.41 10.58 -2.33
N THR A 111 -8.71 10.37 -2.49
CA THR A 111 -9.47 9.41 -1.69
C THR A 111 -9.60 8.10 -2.46
N THR A 112 -10.09 7.07 -1.82
CA THR A 112 -10.51 5.80 -2.38
C THR A 112 -11.92 5.58 -1.88
N GLU A 113 -12.80 5.09 -2.74
CA GLU A 113 -14.14 4.70 -2.32
C GLU A 113 -14.10 3.27 -1.79
N VAL A 114 -14.53 3.09 -0.55
CA VAL A 114 -14.61 1.79 0.12
C VAL A 114 -16.06 1.40 0.25
N SER A 115 -16.45 0.30 -0.39
CA SER A 115 -17.77 -0.28 -0.16
C SER A 115 -17.83 -0.94 1.23
N PRO A 116 -18.84 -0.60 2.06
CA PRO A 116 -19.02 -1.22 3.37
C PRO A 116 -19.45 -2.70 3.29
N THR A 117 -20.01 -3.15 2.17
CA THR A 117 -20.41 -4.56 1.98
C THR A 117 -19.19 -5.48 1.93
N TYR A 118 -18.01 -4.98 1.51
CA TYR A 118 -16.81 -5.79 1.33
C TYR A 118 -16.40 -6.51 2.61
N ALA A 119 -16.41 -5.80 3.75
CA ALA A 119 -16.09 -6.40 5.04
C ALA A 119 -17.13 -7.47 5.44
N ARG A 120 -18.42 -7.20 5.21
CA ARG A 120 -19.51 -8.14 5.49
C ARG A 120 -19.40 -9.40 4.65
N ARG A 121 -19.11 -9.27 3.35
CA ARG A 121 -18.88 -10.39 2.44
C ARG A 121 -17.77 -11.32 2.93
N LEU A 122 -16.70 -10.77 3.51
CA LEU A 122 -15.58 -11.59 4.01
C LEU A 122 -15.90 -12.36 5.31
N ILE A 123 -16.80 -11.84 6.14
CA ILE A 123 -17.16 -12.45 7.43
C ILE A 123 -18.40 -13.35 7.34
N LEU A 124 -19.40 -12.94 6.56
CA LEU A 124 -20.72 -13.59 6.50
C LEU A 124 -20.84 -14.64 5.39
N ALA A 125 -19.86 -14.73 4.48
CA ALA A 125 -19.77 -15.87 3.57
C ALA A 125 -19.44 -17.16 4.34
N PRO A 126 -19.77 -18.35 3.82
CA PRO A 126 -19.38 -19.62 4.44
C PRO A 126 -17.87 -19.73 4.62
N LEU A 127 -17.40 -19.85 5.87
CA LEU A 127 -15.99 -19.95 6.23
C LEU A 127 -15.59 -21.43 6.38
N SER A 128 -14.33 -21.74 6.06
CA SER A 128 -13.80 -23.08 6.29
C SER A 128 -13.63 -23.39 7.78
N PRO A 129 -13.77 -24.66 8.21
CA PRO A 129 -13.54 -25.07 9.60
C PRO A 129 -12.17 -24.61 10.12
N LEU A 130 -11.11 -24.73 9.30
CA LEU A 130 -9.76 -24.28 9.66
C LEU A 130 -9.72 -22.79 10.00
N PHE A 131 -10.34 -21.95 9.16
CA PHE A 131 -10.40 -20.51 9.40
C PHE A 131 -11.22 -20.19 10.65
N ALA A 132 -12.39 -20.81 10.81
CA ALA A 132 -13.27 -20.59 11.94
C ALA A 132 -12.60 -20.99 13.27
N ILE A 133 -12.08 -22.22 13.40
CA ILE A 133 -11.40 -22.71 14.60
C ILE A 133 -10.23 -21.82 14.97
N THR A 134 -9.40 -21.43 13.99
CA THR A 134 -8.23 -20.56 14.24
C THR A 134 -8.63 -19.22 14.87
N ASN A 135 -9.75 -18.64 14.46
CA ASN A 135 -10.22 -17.37 14.98
C ASN A 135 -11.09 -17.52 16.25
N LEU A 136 -11.87 -18.59 16.38
CA LEU A 136 -12.64 -18.91 17.59
C LEU A 136 -11.74 -19.13 18.81
N ARG A 137 -10.55 -19.71 18.62
CA ARG A 137 -9.53 -19.84 19.69
C ARG A 137 -8.92 -18.51 20.14
N ARG A 138 -9.15 -17.43 19.40
CA ARG A 138 -8.73 -16.06 19.73
C ARG A 138 -9.90 -15.16 20.13
N LEU A 139 -11.13 -15.70 20.14
CA LEU A 139 -12.33 -14.99 20.51
C LEU A 139 -12.24 -14.55 21.98
N SER A 140 -12.64 -13.30 22.26
CA SER A 140 -12.78 -12.85 23.64
C SER A 140 -13.91 -13.64 24.32
N PRO A 141 -13.68 -14.20 25.52
CA PRO A 141 -14.73 -14.87 26.29
C PRO A 141 -15.97 -14.00 26.50
N THR A 142 -15.82 -12.69 26.67
CA THR A 142 -16.95 -11.74 26.81
C THR A 142 -17.84 -11.61 25.56
N TRP A 143 -17.38 -12.10 24.41
CA TRP A 143 -18.06 -11.97 23.13
C TRP A 143 -18.71 -13.27 22.64
N VAL A 144 -18.57 -14.38 23.37
CA VAL A 144 -19.04 -15.72 22.96
C VAL A 144 -20.53 -15.74 22.59
N PHE A 145 -21.40 -15.15 23.43
CA PHE A 145 -22.84 -15.09 23.16
C PHE A 145 -23.29 -13.80 22.44
N ASN A 146 -22.35 -12.94 22.06
CA ASN A 146 -22.62 -11.72 21.30
C ASN A 146 -22.46 -11.91 19.78
N MET A 147 -21.96 -13.06 19.32
CA MET A 147 -21.95 -13.38 17.89
C MET A 147 -23.38 -13.58 17.37
N TYR A 148 -23.66 -13.04 16.19
CA TYR A 148 -24.96 -13.16 15.54
C TYR A 148 -25.20 -14.55 14.95
N SER A 149 -25.70 -15.44 15.80
CA SER A 149 -26.20 -16.76 15.44
C SER A 149 -27.33 -17.15 16.37
N GLN A 150 -28.38 -17.74 15.81
CA GLN A 150 -29.42 -18.42 16.57
C GLN A 150 -29.09 -19.92 16.65
N TYR A 151 -28.86 -20.45 17.85
CA TYR A 151 -28.50 -21.85 17.99
C TYR A 151 -29.68 -22.77 17.66
N CYS A 152 -29.37 -23.85 16.97
CA CYS A 152 -30.26 -24.97 16.69
C CYS A 152 -30.01 -26.09 17.71
N TRP A 153 -28.74 -26.30 18.09
CA TRP A 153 -28.32 -27.34 19.02
C TRP A 153 -27.24 -26.85 19.98
N LEU A 154 -27.18 -27.49 21.14
CA LEU A 154 -26.05 -27.36 22.05
C LEU A 154 -24.83 -28.16 21.55
N ASP A 155 -25.05 -29.33 20.95
CA ASP A 155 -24.03 -30.31 20.59
C ASP A 155 -24.02 -30.68 19.09
N PHE A 156 -22.89 -31.19 18.59
CA PHE A 156 -22.77 -31.72 17.22
C PHE A 156 -23.54 -33.02 16.99
N GLY A 157 -23.88 -33.75 18.06
CA GLY A 157 -24.73 -34.94 17.98
C GLY A 157 -26.23 -34.62 17.81
N HIS A 158 -26.60 -33.34 17.84
CA HIS A 158 -27.97 -32.84 17.75
C HIS A 158 -28.91 -33.42 18.83
N VAL A 159 -28.36 -33.83 19.97
CA VAL A 159 -29.13 -34.44 21.06
C VAL A 159 -29.95 -33.39 21.81
N TRP A 160 -29.40 -32.18 21.97
CA TRP A 160 -30.05 -31.11 22.73
C TRP A 160 -30.45 -29.96 21.81
N GLU A 161 -31.71 -29.97 21.41
CA GLU A 161 -32.35 -28.93 20.58
C GLU A 161 -32.59 -27.62 21.35
N MET A 162 -32.42 -26.48 20.66
CA MET A 162 -32.54 -25.13 21.24
C MET A 162 -33.39 -24.14 20.43
N ALA A 163 -33.90 -24.49 19.24
CA ALA A 163 -34.61 -23.51 18.40
C ALA A 163 -35.93 -23.00 19.01
N HIS A 164 -36.23 -21.71 18.79
CA HIS A 164 -37.41 -21.03 19.33
C HIS A 164 -38.75 -21.67 18.95
N THR A 165 -38.86 -22.20 17.73
CA THR A 165 -40.07 -22.86 17.23
C THR A 165 -39.79 -24.26 16.70
N ASP A 166 -40.82 -25.12 16.69
CA ASP A 166 -40.72 -26.48 16.13
C ASP A 166 -40.41 -26.45 14.63
N ALA A 167 -41.00 -25.50 13.90
CA ALA A 167 -40.76 -25.34 12.48
C ALA A 167 -39.32 -24.88 12.18
N ARG A 168 -38.75 -23.99 13.01
CA ARG A 168 -37.33 -23.64 12.93
C ARG A 168 -36.43 -24.82 13.23
N GLN A 169 -36.75 -25.62 14.26
CA GLN A 169 -35.97 -26.83 14.57
C GLN A 169 -35.94 -27.80 13.37
N ALA A 170 -37.09 -28.06 12.76
CA ALA A 170 -37.17 -28.89 11.56
C ALA A 170 -36.39 -28.29 10.36
N ARG A 171 -36.37 -26.96 10.24
CA ARG A 171 -35.55 -26.26 9.23
C ARG A 171 -34.06 -26.42 9.51
N CYS A 172 -33.63 -26.34 10.78
CA CYS A 172 -32.26 -26.59 11.20
C CYS A 172 -31.81 -27.98 10.74
N ASP A 173 -32.58 -29.03 11.05
CA ASP A 173 -32.28 -30.40 10.64
C ASP A 173 -32.17 -30.56 9.12
N ALA A 174 -33.05 -29.87 8.37
CA ALA A 174 -33.10 -29.98 6.92
C ALA A 174 -32.01 -29.19 6.18
N ARG A 175 -31.51 -28.09 6.76
CA ARG A 175 -30.68 -27.11 6.02
C ARG A 175 -29.36 -26.71 6.71
N TYR A 176 -29.28 -26.75 8.03
CA TYR A 176 -28.18 -26.12 8.78
C TYR A 176 -27.29 -27.11 9.54
N SER A 177 -27.55 -28.42 9.44
CA SER A 177 -26.78 -29.47 10.14
C SER A 177 -25.27 -29.42 9.88
N ALA A 178 -24.85 -28.94 8.71
CA ALA A 178 -23.44 -28.82 8.35
C ALA A 178 -22.79 -27.48 8.75
N ASN A 179 -23.56 -26.52 9.27
CA ASN A 179 -23.09 -25.21 9.70
C ASN A 179 -22.69 -25.25 11.19
N ALA A 180 -21.40 -25.12 11.47
CA ALA A 180 -20.88 -25.05 12.83
C ALA A 180 -21.48 -23.91 13.66
N ALA A 181 -21.81 -22.78 13.04
CA ALA A 181 -22.25 -21.58 13.75
C ALA A 181 -23.59 -21.75 14.48
N VAL A 182 -24.43 -22.72 14.08
CA VAL A 182 -25.71 -23.01 14.75
C VAL A 182 -25.61 -24.06 15.85
N ALA A 183 -24.41 -24.61 16.09
CA ALA A 183 -24.13 -25.55 17.17
C ALA A 183 -23.23 -24.89 18.22
N MET A 184 -23.73 -24.75 19.45
CA MET A 184 -23.01 -24.04 20.53
C MET A 184 -21.68 -24.71 20.90
N GLU A 185 -21.61 -26.04 20.79
CA GLU A 185 -20.39 -26.84 20.98
C GLU A 185 -19.19 -26.32 20.18
N SER A 186 -19.43 -25.86 18.94
CA SER A 186 -18.36 -25.37 18.06
C SER A 186 -17.56 -24.22 18.70
N ILE A 187 -18.24 -23.36 19.44
CA ILE A 187 -17.65 -22.19 20.07
C ILE A 187 -17.08 -22.55 21.43
N LEU A 188 -17.85 -23.28 22.26
CA LEU A 188 -17.48 -23.66 23.62
C LEU A 188 -16.19 -24.50 23.67
N ARG A 189 -16.01 -25.44 22.73
CA ARG A 189 -14.79 -26.26 22.64
C ARG A 189 -13.53 -25.45 22.33
N ASN A 190 -13.69 -24.26 21.76
CA ASN A 190 -12.61 -23.38 21.35
C ASN A 190 -12.35 -22.22 22.33
N GLN A 191 -12.97 -22.22 23.52
CA GLN A 191 -12.76 -21.19 24.54
C GLN A 191 -11.81 -21.62 25.65
N VAL A 192 -11.15 -20.63 26.27
CA VAL A 192 -10.47 -20.83 27.56
C VAL A 192 -11.55 -20.96 28.64
N TRP A 193 -11.78 -22.20 29.10
CA TRP A 193 -12.94 -22.50 29.94
C TRP A 193 -12.99 -21.71 31.24
N ALA A 194 -11.85 -21.49 31.89
CA ALA A 194 -11.79 -20.69 33.13
C ALA A 194 -12.29 -19.25 32.92
N ASP A 195 -11.90 -18.62 31.80
CA ASP A 195 -12.35 -17.26 31.49
C ASP A 195 -13.81 -17.24 31.04
N PHE A 196 -14.27 -18.28 30.34
CA PHE A 196 -15.68 -18.45 29.99
C PHE A 196 -16.56 -18.56 31.25
N GLU A 197 -16.16 -19.39 32.22
CA GLU A 197 -16.88 -19.55 33.49
C GLU A 197 -16.96 -18.25 34.29
N LEU A 198 -15.93 -17.41 34.27
CA LEU A 198 -15.96 -16.09 34.92
C LEU A 198 -17.00 -15.14 34.32
N ASN A 199 -17.33 -15.31 33.04
CA ASN A 199 -18.25 -14.41 32.33
C ASN A 199 -19.70 -14.91 32.31
N TYR A 200 -19.90 -16.23 32.12
CA TYR A 200 -21.25 -16.80 31.96
C TYR A 200 -21.54 -17.99 32.89
N GLY A 201 -20.53 -18.54 33.57
CA GLY A 201 -20.67 -19.66 34.51
C GLY A 201 -20.75 -19.20 35.96
N GLY A 202 -20.40 -20.10 36.89
CA GLY A 202 -20.52 -19.86 38.33
C GLY A 202 -21.97 -19.89 38.83
N ASP A 203 -22.18 -19.86 40.16
CA ASP A 203 -23.47 -20.13 40.80
C ASP A 203 -24.65 -19.25 40.33
N SER A 204 -24.36 -18.05 39.83
CA SER A 204 -25.33 -17.10 39.27
C SER A 204 -25.06 -16.75 37.80
N GLY A 205 -24.35 -17.61 37.07
CA GLY A 205 -24.05 -17.43 35.66
C GLY A 205 -25.24 -17.71 34.75
N SER A 206 -25.35 -16.95 33.65
CA SER A 206 -26.40 -17.14 32.66
C SER A 206 -26.34 -18.54 32.03
N PHE A 207 -25.18 -18.98 31.55
CA PHE A 207 -24.98 -20.32 30.97
C PHE A 207 -25.26 -21.43 32.00
N ARG A 208 -24.90 -21.20 33.27
CA ARG A 208 -25.17 -22.19 34.31
C ARG A 208 -26.66 -22.47 34.42
N ILE A 209 -27.46 -21.41 34.54
CA ILE A 209 -28.91 -21.51 34.75
C ILE A 209 -29.63 -22.01 33.49
N THR A 210 -29.28 -21.48 32.33
CA THR A 210 -30.04 -21.73 31.10
C THR A 210 -29.68 -23.05 30.42
N VAL A 211 -28.50 -23.61 30.71
CA VAL A 211 -27.98 -24.82 30.05
C VAL A 211 -27.41 -25.82 31.07
N GLN A 212 -26.39 -25.43 31.84
CA GLN A 212 -25.56 -26.37 32.61
C GLN A 212 -26.34 -27.16 33.66
N VAL A 213 -27.24 -26.52 34.41
CA VAL A 213 -28.03 -27.17 35.49
C VAL A 213 -28.83 -28.34 34.95
N TYR A 214 -29.45 -28.20 33.77
CA TYR A 214 -30.20 -29.29 33.15
C TYR A 214 -29.29 -30.47 32.79
N LEU A 215 -28.11 -30.19 32.21
CA LEU A 215 -27.13 -31.22 31.84
C LEU A 215 -26.61 -31.98 33.06
N GLU A 216 -26.30 -31.28 34.15
CA GLU A 216 -25.74 -31.90 35.37
C GLU A 216 -26.78 -32.72 36.14
N SER A 217 -28.02 -32.23 36.22
CA SER A 217 -29.03 -32.80 37.12
C SER A 217 -29.98 -33.80 36.45
N MET A 218 -30.22 -33.66 35.16
CA MET A 218 -31.28 -34.41 34.45
C MET A 218 -30.76 -35.28 33.29
N VAL A 219 -29.54 -35.05 32.80
CA VAL A 219 -29.01 -35.75 31.62
C VAL A 219 -27.82 -36.65 32.00
N PRO A 220 -27.93 -38.00 31.91
CA PRO A 220 -26.86 -38.91 32.31
C PRO A 220 -25.52 -38.68 31.60
N GLN A 221 -25.56 -38.25 30.33
CA GLN A 221 -24.37 -38.00 29.51
C GLN A 221 -23.86 -36.55 29.61
N GLY A 222 -24.63 -35.66 30.26
CA GLY A 222 -24.35 -34.23 30.35
C GLY A 222 -23.01 -33.90 31.03
N PRO A 223 -22.69 -34.47 32.20
CA PRO A 223 -21.42 -34.23 32.88
C PRO A 223 -20.20 -34.65 32.04
N ALA A 224 -20.32 -35.75 31.28
CA ALA A 224 -19.24 -36.22 30.41
C ALA A 224 -19.03 -35.28 29.22
N TRP A 225 -20.10 -34.76 28.62
CA TRP A 225 -20.02 -33.77 27.55
C TRP A 225 -19.41 -32.45 28.04
N LEU A 226 -19.83 -31.95 29.21
CA LEU A 226 -19.25 -30.74 29.82
C LEU A 226 -17.74 -30.88 30.07
N ALA A 227 -17.30 -32.04 30.60
CA ALA A 227 -15.89 -32.33 30.83
C ALA A 227 -15.08 -32.41 29.52
N ALA A 228 -15.65 -33.01 28.46
CA ALA A 228 -15.01 -33.10 27.16
C ALA A 228 -14.90 -31.73 26.47
N THR A 229 -15.96 -30.93 26.52
CA THR A 229 -16.02 -29.59 25.91
C THR A 229 -15.08 -28.61 26.60
N SER A 230 -15.08 -28.59 27.94
CA SER A 230 -14.24 -27.67 28.75
C SER A 230 -12.73 -27.89 28.60
N THR A 231 -12.31 -29.10 28.23
CA THR A 231 -10.88 -29.45 28.09
C THR A 231 -10.41 -29.48 26.63
N ALA A 232 -11.31 -29.31 25.65
CA ALA A 232 -11.03 -29.49 24.23
C ALA A 232 -9.90 -28.57 23.72
N LEU A 233 -9.96 -27.27 24.01
CA LEU A 233 -8.93 -26.29 23.59
C LEU A 233 -7.52 -26.69 24.03
N THR A 234 -7.38 -27.16 25.28
CA THR A 234 -6.08 -27.55 25.86
C THR A 234 -5.61 -28.92 25.41
N THR A 235 -6.52 -29.78 24.94
CA THR A 235 -6.23 -31.18 24.62
C THR A 235 -5.93 -31.37 23.13
N PHE A 236 -6.62 -30.64 22.24
CA PHE A 236 -6.57 -30.88 20.80
C PHE A 236 -5.88 -29.75 20.02
N SER A 237 -5.04 -30.14 19.06
CA SER A 237 -4.50 -29.19 18.07
C SER A 237 -5.62 -28.65 17.16
N ILE A 238 -5.32 -27.61 16.37
CA ILE A 238 -6.28 -27.06 15.40
C ILE A 238 -6.68 -28.14 14.38
N ASP A 239 -5.72 -28.89 13.85
CA ASP A 239 -5.99 -29.95 12.85
C ASP A 239 -6.85 -31.09 13.43
N GLN A 240 -6.65 -31.44 14.70
CA GLN A 240 -7.47 -32.45 15.37
C GLN A 240 -8.90 -31.96 15.61
N GLU A 241 -9.08 -30.67 15.92
CA GLU A 241 -10.40 -30.07 16.07
C GLU A 241 -11.13 -29.95 14.72
N VAL A 242 -10.42 -29.64 13.64
CA VAL A 242 -10.95 -29.69 12.26
C VAL A 242 -11.43 -31.11 11.94
N ALA A 243 -10.60 -32.13 12.21
CA ALA A 243 -10.98 -33.52 11.99
C ALA A 243 -12.19 -33.95 12.84
N TYR A 244 -12.36 -33.39 14.04
CA TYR A 244 -13.53 -33.61 14.87
C TYR A 244 -14.80 -33.00 14.26
N TRP A 245 -14.74 -31.79 13.70
CA TRP A 245 -15.87 -31.17 13.00
C TRP A 245 -16.26 -31.99 11.77
N GLU A 246 -15.28 -32.37 10.94
CA GLU A 246 -15.49 -33.19 9.74
C GLU A 246 -16.08 -34.56 10.08
N ALA A 247 -15.64 -35.20 11.16
CA ALA A 247 -16.18 -36.48 11.63
C ALA A 247 -17.65 -36.39 12.06
N ASN A 248 -18.14 -35.20 12.40
CA ASN A 248 -19.54 -34.93 12.73
C ASN A 248 -20.32 -34.30 11.55
N ASN A 249 -19.80 -34.36 10.32
CA ASN A 249 -20.40 -33.77 9.11
C ASN A 249 -20.57 -32.24 9.17
N VAL A 250 -19.80 -31.55 10.00
CA VAL A 250 -19.78 -30.09 10.10
C VAL A 250 -18.71 -29.55 9.15
N THR A 251 -19.12 -28.93 8.05
CA THR A 251 -18.23 -28.63 6.90
C THR A 251 -17.97 -27.14 6.68
N TYR A 252 -18.74 -26.25 7.29
CA TYR A 252 -18.54 -24.81 7.18
C TYR A 252 -19.01 -24.07 8.44
N PHE A 253 -18.59 -22.82 8.59
CA PHE A 253 -19.03 -21.91 9.66
C PHE A 253 -19.58 -20.63 9.02
N GLN A 254 -20.87 -20.33 9.22
CA GLN A 254 -21.50 -19.14 8.67
C GLN A 254 -22.41 -18.47 9.69
N LEU A 255 -22.07 -17.24 10.06
CA LEU A 255 -22.89 -16.38 10.93
C LEU A 255 -24.07 -15.77 10.17
N GLN A 256 -25.07 -15.30 10.92
CA GLN A 256 -26.25 -14.67 10.36
C GLN A 256 -26.00 -13.20 10.03
N TRP A 257 -26.62 -12.73 8.94
CA TRP A 257 -26.59 -11.32 8.57
C TRP A 257 -27.42 -10.50 9.55
N HIS A 258 -26.91 -9.36 9.99
CA HIS A 258 -27.59 -8.41 10.87
C HIS A 258 -27.10 -6.99 10.55
N ASN A 259 -27.76 -5.98 11.10
CA ASN A 259 -27.40 -4.57 10.89
C ASN A 259 -27.24 -3.73 12.16
N GLN A 260 -26.94 -4.37 13.30
CA GLN A 260 -26.65 -3.63 14.54
C GLN A 260 -25.36 -2.81 14.45
N TYR A 261 -24.34 -3.29 13.72
CA TYR A 261 -23.09 -2.57 13.54
C TYR A 261 -22.44 -2.90 12.21
N GLN A 262 -21.77 -1.91 11.63
CA GLN A 262 -20.90 -2.11 10.49
C GLN A 262 -19.58 -2.75 10.94
N VAL A 263 -19.21 -3.82 10.25
CA VAL A 263 -17.95 -4.55 10.47
C VAL A 263 -16.74 -3.65 10.15
N GLY A 264 -15.77 -3.60 11.07
CA GLY A 264 -14.49 -2.91 10.84
C GLY A 264 -13.57 -3.67 9.88
N ILE A 265 -12.72 -2.97 9.14
CA ILE A 265 -11.73 -3.59 8.24
C ILE A 265 -10.38 -2.89 8.31
N ALA A 266 -9.30 -3.67 8.29
CA ALA A 266 -7.96 -3.18 8.00
C ALA A 266 -7.31 -4.09 6.95
N ASP A 267 -7.11 -3.56 5.75
CA ASP A 267 -6.57 -4.31 4.61
C ASP A 267 -5.27 -3.66 4.13
N THR A 268 -4.26 -4.48 3.84
CA THR A 268 -2.93 -4.03 3.42
C THR A 268 -2.41 -4.84 2.24
N PHE A 269 -1.59 -4.23 1.41
CA PHE A 269 -0.80 -4.94 0.41
C PHE A 269 0.68 -4.56 0.56
N GLN A 270 1.55 -5.31 -0.09
CA GLN A 270 3.00 -5.17 0.04
C GLN A 270 3.61 -4.68 -1.27
N ILE A 271 4.55 -3.74 -1.20
CA ILE A 271 5.40 -3.35 -2.34
C ILE A 271 6.81 -3.88 -2.10
N GLN A 272 7.33 -4.65 -3.06
CA GLN A 272 8.69 -5.15 -3.03
C GLN A 272 9.59 -4.39 -4.02
N ASN A 273 10.72 -3.91 -3.50
CA ASN A 273 11.74 -3.23 -4.29
C ASN A 273 12.80 -4.19 -4.84
N ALA A 274 13.74 -3.67 -5.63
CA ALA A 274 14.81 -4.48 -6.24
C ALA A 274 15.72 -5.19 -5.23
N LEU A 275 15.87 -4.67 -4.00
CA LEU A 275 16.64 -5.32 -2.92
C LEU A 275 15.91 -6.51 -2.29
N GLY A 276 14.64 -6.73 -2.64
CA GLY A 276 13.76 -7.70 -2.00
C GLY A 276 13.17 -7.21 -0.68
N LEU A 277 13.37 -5.93 -0.32
CA LEU A 277 12.74 -5.32 0.84
C LEU A 277 11.27 -5.05 0.54
N VAL A 278 10.44 -5.24 1.57
CA VAL A 278 8.98 -5.19 1.44
C VAL A 278 8.42 -4.11 2.35
N GLN A 279 7.59 -3.23 1.79
CA GLN A 279 6.88 -2.18 2.51
C GLN A 279 5.37 -2.43 2.46
N ALA A 280 4.72 -2.50 3.61
CA ALA A 280 3.27 -2.64 3.69
C ALA A 280 2.57 -1.28 3.48
N ILE A 281 1.59 -1.23 2.58
CA ILE A 281 0.72 -0.08 2.29
C ILE A 281 -0.71 -0.45 2.67
N THR A 282 -1.41 0.47 3.34
CA THR A 282 -2.80 0.28 3.74
C THR A 282 -3.73 0.57 2.57
N LEU A 283 -4.54 -0.42 2.16
CA LEU A 283 -5.57 -0.26 1.13
C LEU A 283 -6.78 0.50 1.66
N LYS A 284 -7.26 0.07 2.82
CA LYS A 284 -8.42 0.65 3.50
C LYS A 284 -8.39 0.32 4.98
N LYS A 285 -8.86 1.26 5.79
CA LYS A 285 -9.01 1.06 7.24
C LYS A 285 -10.27 1.76 7.73
N LEU A 286 -11.29 0.96 8.08
CA LEU A 286 -12.55 1.45 8.66
C LEU A 286 -12.71 0.83 10.05
N ALA A 287 -13.15 1.65 11.00
CA ALA A 287 -13.50 1.18 12.33
C ALA A 287 -14.88 0.50 12.32
N LYS A 288 -15.14 -0.33 13.33
CA LYS A 288 -16.50 -0.79 13.63
C LYS A 288 -17.33 0.43 14.05
N THR A 289 -18.53 0.58 13.49
CA THR A 289 -19.50 1.61 13.89
C THR A 289 -20.81 0.95 14.30
N ASP A 290 -21.41 1.41 15.40
CA ASP A 290 -22.73 0.96 15.79
C ASP A 290 -23.78 1.67 14.94
N GLU A 291 -24.77 0.92 14.47
CA GLU A 291 -25.80 1.32 13.52
C GLU A 291 -27.19 1.06 14.10
N ILE A 292 -28.24 1.39 13.34
CA ILE A 292 -29.62 1.20 13.79
C ILE A 292 -30.05 -0.26 13.56
N TRP A 293 -30.33 -0.96 14.65
CA TRP A 293 -30.59 -2.40 14.65
C TRP A 293 -32.04 -2.75 14.27
N THR A 294 -32.39 -2.67 12.98
CA THR A 294 -33.75 -3.03 12.51
C THR A 294 -33.94 -4.54 12.30
N SER A 295 -32.86 -5.29 12.07
CA SER A 295 -32.89 -6.76 12.00
C SER A 295 -33.26 -7.44 13.32
N THR A 296 -33.27 -6.72 14.45
CA THR A 296 -33.72 -7.25 15.75
C THR A 296 -35.14 -7.80 15.74
N ASN A 297 -36.00 -7.35 14.81
CA ASN A 297 -37.36 -7.88 14.66
C ASN A 297 -37.34 -9.32 14.14
N LEU A 298 -36.26 -9.74 13.49
CA LEU A 298 -36.14 -11.03 12.82
C LEU A 298 -35.47 -12.06 13.72
N PHE A 299 -34.40 -11.66 14.40
CA PHE A 299 -33.70 -12.42 15.43
C PHE A 299 -32.71 -11.55 16.21
N TRP A 300 -32.13 -12.12 17.27
CA TRP A 300 -31.03 -11.52 18.03
C TRP A 300 -30.00 -12.58 18.45
N THR A 301 -29.01 -12.16 19.24
CA THR A 301 -27.94 -13.03 19.74
C THR A 301 -28.38 -13.87 20.94
N GLU A 302 -27.71 -15.00 21.17
CA GLU A 302 -27.89 -15.87 22.34
C GLU A 302 -27.75 -15.14 23.68
N TYR A 303 -27.01 -14.03 23.72
CA TYR A 303 -26.92 -13.19 24.90
C TYR A 303 -28.31 -12.73 25.39
N PHE A 304 -29.20 -12.36 24.48
CA PHE A 304 -30.56 -11.95 24.82
C PHE A 304 -31.43 -13.14 25.25
N ASP A 305 -31.31 -14.28 24.58
CA ASP A 305 -32.02 -15.51 24.96
C ASP A 305 -31.62 -15.94 26.38
N GLN A 306 -30.33 -15.90 26.69
CA GLN A 306 -29.85 -16.19 28.03
C GLN A 306 -30.29 -15.15 29.04
N ALA A 307 -30.23 -13.85 28.73
CA ALA A 307 -30.66 -12.81 29.65
C ALA A 307 -32.14 -12.96 30.04
N LEU A 308 -32.99 -13.31 29.07
CA LEU A 308 -34.42 -13.58 29.30
C LEU A 308 -34.62 -14.84 30.13
N ALA A 309 -34.07 -15.98 29.70
CA ALA A 309 -34.26 -17.26 30.38
C ALA A 309 -33.63 -17.27 31.79
N PHE A 310 -32.48 -16.64 31.97
CA PHE A 310 -31.81 -16.44 33.26
C PHE A 310 -32.71 -15.70 34.26
N THR A 311 -33.35 -14.60 33.82
CA THR A 311 -34.21 -13.77 34.66
C THR A 311 -35.39 -14.56 35.26
N TYR A 312 -35.87 -15.57 34.54
CA TYR A 312 -36.99 -16.41 34.96
C TYR A 312 -36.58 -17.81 35.44
N ASN A 313 -35.29 -18.09 35.59
CA ASN A 313 -34.74 -19.40 35.98
C ASN A 313 -35.25 -20.55 35.07
N GLN A 314 -35.22 -20.31 33.76
CA GLN A 314 -35.69 -21.20 32.72
C GLN A 314 -34.53 -21.76 31.89
N SER A 315 -34.76 -22.93 31.30
CA SER A 315 -33.82 -23.58 30.40
C SER A 315 -34.05 -23.14 28.95
N LEU A 316 -32.98 -23.04 28.17
CA LEU A 316 -33.02 -22.85 26.71
C LEU A 316 -33.05 -24.19 25.95
N ILE A 317 -32.80 -25.31 26.63
CA ILE A 317 -32.90 -26.65 26.04
C ILE A 317 -34.37 -27.09 25.98
N ARG A 318 -34.86 -27.44 24.78
CA ARG A 318 -36.27 -27.77 24.51
C ARG A 318 -36.77 -29.00 25.26
N SER A 319 -35.90 -29.98 25.49
CA SER A 319 -36.23 -31.20 26.25
C SER A 319 -36.34 -30.97 27.76
N ALA A 320 -35.89 -29.81 28.27
CA ALA A 320 -35.99 -29.50 29.68
C ALA A 320 -37.45 -29.29 30.14
N PRO A 321 -37.77 -29.65 31.40
CA PRO A 321 -39.11 -29.47 31.95
C PRO A 321 -39.48 -28.00 32.16
N ASN A 322 -38.49 -27.14 32.43
CA ASN A 322 -38.62 -25.68 32.59
C ASN A 322 -38.15 -24.91 31.34
N TYR A 323 -38.31 -25.48 30.15
CA TYR A 323 -38.04 -24.78 28.88
C TYR A 323 -38.85 -23.48 28.81
N TRP A 324 -38.26 -22.39 28.34
CA TRP A 324 -38.83 -21.03 28.47
C TRP A 324 -40.19 -20.81 27.79
N THR A 325 -40.58 -21.64 26.80
CA THR A 325 -41.92 -21.59 26.19
C THR A 325 -42.96 -22.46 26.90
N LYS A 326 -42.56 -23.23 27.93
CA LYS A 326 -43.44 -24.11 28.69
C LYS A 326 -43.90 -23.46 30.01
N PRO A 327 -45.02 -23.91 30.60
CA PRO A 327 -45.45 -23.49 31.93
C PRO A 327 -44.35 -23.68 33.00
N PRO A 328 -44.30 -22.86 34.07
CA PRO A 328 -45.38 -21.99 34.55
C PRO A 328 -45.42 -20.59 33.92
N ASN A 329 -44.32 -20.10 33.34
CA ASN A 329 -44.19 -18.72 32.83
C ASN A 329 -43.73 -18.71 31.37
N PRO A 330 -44.56 -19.13 30.40
CA PRO A 330 -44.18 -19.04 29.00
C PRO A 330 -44.01 -17.56 28.61
N TYR A 331 -42.91 -17.23 27.93
CA TYR A 331 -42.68 -15.89 27.42
C TYR A 331 -43.02 -15.82 25.93
N ASP A 332 -43.69 -14.75 25.51
CA ASP A 332 -43.97 -14.47 24.10
C ASP A 332 -42.98 -13.42 23.59
N LEU A 333 -42.03 -13.87 22.76
CA LEU A 333 -41.00 -13.01 22.18
C LEU A 333 -41.59 -11.89 21.32
N GLU A 334 -42.62 -12.20 20.52
CA GLU A 334 -43.19 -11.24 19.58
C GLU A 334 -43.94 -10.12 20.33
N GLY A 335 -44.59 -10.49 21.44
CA GLY A 335 -45.27 -9.55 22.33
C GLY A 335 -44.31 -8.69 23.13
N GLY A 336 -43.24 -9.29 23.66
CA GLY A 336 -42.17 -8.57 24.34
C GLY A 336 -41.46 -7.56 23.45
N ALA A 337 -41.37 -7.84 22.15
CA ALA A 337 -40.80 -6.94 21.14
C ALA A 337 -41.80 -5.89 20.59
N GLY A 338 -43.08 -5.96 20.96
CA GLY A 338 -44.10 -5.02 20.49
C GLY A 338 -44.45 -5.16 19.01
N LEU A 339 -44.42 -6.37 18.46
CA LEU A 339 -44.61 -6.65 17.03
C LEU A 339 -46.07 -6.90 16.62
N PHE A 340 -46.97 -6.94 17.60
CA PHE A 340 -48.42 -6.98 17.41
C PHE A 340 -49.12 -5.95 18.30
N ASP A 341 -50.40 -5.69 18.02
CA ASP A 341 -51.20 -4.76 18.80
C ASP A 341 -51.53 -5.38 20.17
N VAL A 342 -50.99 -4.79 21.25
CA VAL A 342 -51.12 -5.33 22.62
C VAL A 342 -52.56 -5.32 23.13
N GLY A 343 -53.42 -4.45 22.61
CA GLY A 343 -54.82 -4.34 23.04
C GLY A 343 -55.72 -5.44 22.47
N THR A 344 -55.43 -5.89 21.24
CA THR A 344 -56.21 -6.90 20.51
C THR A 344 -55.52 -8.26 20.45
N GLY A 345 -54.20 -8.31 20.57
CA GLY A 345 -53.38 -9.50 20.33
C GLY A 345 -53.19 -9.82 18.85
N ASP A 346 -53.67 -8.96 17.94
CA ASP A 346 -53.64 -9.21 16.50
C ASP A 346 -52.46 -8.51 15.81
N TYR A 347 -51.91 -9.17 14.79
CA TYR A 347 -50.99 -8.52 13.85
C TYR A 347 -51.79 -7.68 12.85
N ILE A 348 -51.37 -6.43 12.62
CA ILE A 348 -52.04 -5.49 11.72
C ILE A 348 -51.15 -5.10 10.54
N ASN A 349 -51.76 -4.66 9.44
CA ASN A 349 -51.08 -4.12 8.25
C ASN A 349 -49.91 -4.98 7.72
N GLN A 350 -48.72 -4.42 7.57
CA GLN A 350 -47.53 -5.12 7.06
C GLN A 350 -47.04 -6.20 8.01
N ALA A 351 -47.13 -6.00 9.34
CA ALA A 351 -46.76 -7.02 10.32
C ALA A 351 -47.59 -8.30 10.14
N ARG A 352 -48.89 -8.16 9.85
CA ARG A 352 -49.77 -9.30 9.52
C ARG A 352 -49.32 -10.05 8.26
N VAL A 353 -48.96 -9.30 7.21
CA VAL A 353 -48.49 -9.88 5.95
C VAL A 353 -47.16 -10.59 6.15
N PHE A 354 -46.22 -9.97 6.86
CA PHE A 354 -44.94 -10.58 7.21
C PHE A 354 -45.15 -11.91 7.93
N ARG A 355 -45.97 -11.91 8.99
CA ARG A 355 -46.26 -13.09 9.81
C ARG A 355 -46.86 -14.24 9.00
N ALA A 356 -47.66 -13.92 7.98
CA ALA A 356 -48.30 -14.90 7.10
C ALA A 356 -47.39 -15.43 5.99
N VAL A 357 -46.52 -14.58 5.41
CA VAL A 357 -45.67 -14.94 4.27
C VAL A 357 -44.34 -15.56 4.70
N ILE A 358 -43.72 -15.02 5.74
CA ILE A 358 -42.37 -15.44 6.20
C ILE A 358 -42.48 -16.33 7.43
N GLY A 359 -43.24 -15.91 8.45
CA GLY A 359 -43.43 -16.67 9.67
C GLY A 359 -43.25 -15.83 10.94
N PRO A 360 -43.11 -16.47 12.11
CA PRO A 360 -42.90 -15.80 13.39
C PRO A 360 -41.71 -14.85 13.37
N PHE A 361 -41.90 -13.66 13.91
CA PHE A 361 -40.77 -12.80 14.26
C PHE A 361 -39.89 -13.51 15.32
N MET A 362 -38.63 -13.10 15.46
CA MET A 362 -37.65 -13.73 16.36
C MET A 362 -37.31 -15.21 16.04
N SER A 363 -37.73 -15.71 14.87
CA SER A 363 -37.45 -17.07 14.40
C SER A 363 -37.09 -17.10 12.90
N VAL A 364 -36.58 -15.98 12.39
CA VAL A 364 -36.19 -15.80 10.98
C VAL A 364 -34.66 -15.78 10.89
N ASP A 365 -34.09 -16.72 10.14
CA ASP A 365 -32.65 -16.80 9.92
C ASP A 365 -32.26 -15.96 8.69
N LEU A 366 -31.24 -15.11 8.84
CA LEU A 366 -30.72 -14.27 7.75
C LEU A 366 -29.35 -14.76 7.31
N PHE A 367 -29.19 -15.15 6.05
CA PHE A 367 -27.89 -15.61 5.53
C PHE A 367 -27.46 -14.80 4.32
N TYR A 368 -26.21 -14.34 4.35
CA TYR A 368 -25.55 -13.73 3.19
C TYR A 368 -25.36 -14.77 2.09
N ILE A 369 -25.75 -14.42 0.87
CA ILE A 369 -25.51 -15.23 -0.32
C ILE A 369 -24.27 -14.71 -1.03
N GLN A 370 -23.28 -15.58 -1.20
CA GLN A 370 -22.07 -15.25 -1.96
C GLN A 370 -22.38 -15.17 -3.46
N VAL A 371 -21.74 -14.22 -4.14
CA VAL A 371 -21.78 -14.10 -5.60
C VAL A 371 -21.31 -15.43 -6.22
N PRO A 372 -22.12 -16.09 -7.07
CA PRO A 372 -21.73 -17.34 -7.72
C PRO A 372 -20.46 -17.16 -8.56
N VAL A 373 -19.62 -18.20 -8.58
CA VAL A 373 -18.36 -18.22 -9.34
C VAL A 373 -18.62 -17.98 -10.82
N GLU A 374 -19.68 -18.57 -11.37
CA GLU A 374 -20.11 -18.38 -12.76
C GLU A 374 -20.41 -16.91 -13.09
N LEU A 375 -21.10 -16.20 -12.19
CA LEU A 375 -21.43 -14.79 -12.39
C LEU A 375 -20.17 -13.92 -12.32
N THR A 376 -19.25 -14.24 -11.41
CA THR A 376 -17.95 -13.56 -11.28
C THR A 376 -17.09 -13.77 -12.54
N GLN A 377 -17.02 -15.01 -13.05
CA GLN A 377 -16.30 -15.33 -14.30
C GLN A 377 -16.92 -14.63 -15.51
N LEU A 378 -18.25 -14.58 -15.60
CA LEU A 378 -18.95 -13.88 -16.67
C LEU A 378 -18.66 -12.37 -16.62
N TYR A 379 -18.65 -11.77 -15.42
CA TYR A 379 -18.26 -10.39 -15.22
C TYR A 379 -16.81 -10.13 -15.67
N MET A 380 -15.84 -10.97 -15.26
CA MET A 380 -14.45 -10.83 -15.69
C MET A 380 -14.29 -10.93 -17.22
N ALA A 381 -15.01 -11.88 -17.84
CA ALA A 381 -14.99 -12.06 -19.29
C ALA A 381 -15.61 -10.85 -20.02
N PHE A 382 -16.68 -10.28 -19.47
CA PHE A 382 -17.26 -9.02 -19.94
C PHE A 382 -16.25 -7.86 -19.82
N GLN A 383 -15.57 -7.70 -18.68
CA GLN A 383 -14.56 -6.66 -18.50
C GLN A 383 -13.45 -6.78 -19.53
N SER A 384 -12.94 -8.00 -19.78
CA SER A 384 -11.92 -8.24 -20.81
C SER A 384 -12.41 -7.88 -22.22
N MET A 385 -13.68 -8.13 -22.53
CA MET A 385 -14.27 -7.78 -23.81
C MET A 385 -14.48 -6.27 -23.97
N LEU A 386 -15.04 -5.62 -22.95
CA LEU A 386 -15.28 -4.18 -22.94
C LEU A 386 -13.98 -3.42 -23.13
N PHE A 387 -12.94 -3.75 -22.36
CA PHE A 387 -11.64 -3.10 -22.45
C PHE A 387 -10.82 -3.53 -23.66
N GLY A 388 -11.04 -4.74 -24.19
CA GLY A 388 -10.48 -5.16 -25.48
C GLY A 388 -11.05 -4.37 -26.66
N ALA A 389 -12.30 -3.94 -26.57
CA ALA A 389 -12.94 -3.09 -27.59
C ALA A 389 -12.68 -1.58 -27.37
N TRP A 390 -12.02 -1.22 -26.27
CA TRP A 390 -11.69 0.15 -25.90
C TRP A 390 -10.44 0.64 -26.66
N SER A 391 -10.57 0.85 -27.98
CA SER A 391 -9.53 1.48 -28.81
C SER A 391 -9.64 3.01 -28.78
N GLU A 392 -8.57 3.72 -29.15
CA GLU A 392 -8.59 5.20 -29.27
C GLU A 392 -9.75 5.71 -30.15
N ASP A 393 -10.14 4.95 -31.18
CA ASP A 393 -11.25 5.30 -32.08
C ASP A 393 -12.66 5.15 -31.45
N HIS A 394 -12.81 4.31 -30.43
CA HIS A 394 -14.13 3.97 -29.84
C HIS A 394 -14.31 4.46 -28.39
N SER A 395 -13.24 4.91 -27.73
CA SER A 395 -13.27 5.39 -26.34
C SER A 395 -14.28 6.52 -26.15
N GLY A 396 -14.29 7.52 -27.04
CA GLY A 396 -15.23 8.64 -26.99
C GLY A 396 -16.70 8.24 -27.15
N LEU A 397 -16.99 7.11 -27.82
CA LEU A 397 -18.36 6.60 -27.93
C LEU A 397 -18.81 5.95 -26.63
N LEU A 398 -17.96 5.14 -25.99
CA LEU A 398 -18.27 4.52 -24.69
C LEU A 398 -18.41 5.57 -23.59
N GLU A 399 -17.52 6.57 -23.56
CA GLU A 399 -17.56 7.68 -22.60
C GLU A 399 -18.76 8.61 -22.81
N SER A 400 -19.45 8.54 -23.95
CA SER A 400 -20.66 9.34 -24.23
C SER A 400 -21.92 8.85 -23.51
N ILE A 401 -21.89 7.65 -22.91
CA ILE A 401 -23.04 7.09 -22.19
C ILE A 401 -23.10 7.70 -20.78
N PRO A 402 -24.10 8.56 -20.46
CA PRO A 402 -24.19 9.19 -19.16
C PRO A 402 -24.68 8.21 -18.09
N SER A 403 -24.40 8.50 -16.82
CA SER A 403 -25.06 7.80 -15.71
C SER A 403 -26.45 8.41 -15.48
N VAL A 404 -27.48 7.58 -15.35
CA VAL A 404 -28.87 8.02 -15.16
C VAL A 404 -29.55 7.26 -14.03
N ASN A 405 -30.39 7.95 -13.25
CA ASN A 405 -31.17 7.32 -12.18
C ASN A 405 -32.57 6.96 -12.69
N MET A 406 -32.96 5.70 -12.53
CA MET A 406 -34.25 5.19 -12.95
C MET A 406 -35.04 4.67 -11.75
N GLN A 407 -36.37 4.68 -11.84
CA GLN A 407 -37.27 4.11 -10.84
C GLN A 407 -38.08 2.97 -11.49
N PRO A 408 -37.49 1.77 -11.63
CA PRO A 408 -38.16 0.66 -12.29
C PRO A 408 -39.27 0.10 -11.38
N MET A 409 -40.45 -0.04 -11.96
CA MET A 409 -41.67 -0.55 -11.34
C MET A 409 -42.22 -1.68 -12.22
N PRO A 410 -42.21 -2.93 -11.74
CA PRO A 410 -42.80 -4.06 -12.45
C PRO A 410 -44.24 -3.79 -12.88
N ALA A 411 -44.62 -4.29 -14.07
CA ALA A 411 -45.95 -4.01 -14.64
C ALA A 411 -47.09 -4.51 -13.74
N THR A 412 -46.87 -5.63 -13.03
CA THR A 412 -47.83 -6.23 -12.10
C THR A 412 -48.09 -5.37 -10.85
N TRP A 413 -47.26 -4.38 -10.58
CA TRP A 413 -47.35 -3.51 -9.40
C TRP A 413 -48.14 -2.22 -9.69
N GLN A 414 -48.53 -1.97 -10.94
CA GLN A 414 -49.28 -0.77 -11.32
C GLN A 414 -50.65 -0.71 -10.62
N GLY A 415 -51.05 0.50 -10.19
CA GLY A 415 -52.34 0.74 -9.54
C GLY A 415 -52.40 0.39 -8.05
N GLN A 416 -51.28 0.02 -7.43
CA GLN A 416 -51.16 -0.24 -5.99
C GLN A 416 -50.61 0.98 -5.24
N VAL A 417 -50.83 1.02 -3.93
CA VAL A 417 -50.02 1.83 -3.00
C VAL A 417 -49.02 0.93 -2.29
N PHE A 418 -47.85 1.48 -1.96
CA PHE A 418 -46.70 0.73 -1.45
C PHE A 418 -46.40 1.12 -0.02
N GLY A 419 -45.98 0.15 0.80
CA GLY A 419 -45.70 0.32 2.23
C GLY A 419 -44.35 -0.25 2.64
N GLY A 420 -43.37 -0.24 1.74
CA GLY A 420 -41.97 -0.58 2.03
C GLY A 420 -41.48 -1.83 1.29
N GLY A 421 -40.22 -1.80 0.82
CA GLY A 421 -39.52 -2.96 0.26
C GLY A 421 -38.58 -3.67 1.24
N ASN A 422 -38.54 -3.19 2.49
CA ASN A 422 -37.72 -3.73 3.55
C ASN A 422 -38.56 -4.59 4.51
N PRO A 423 -38.38 -5.91 4.57
CA PRO A 423 -39.13 -6.79 5.48
C PRO A 423 -38.95 -6.46 6.97
N MET A 424 -37.87 -5.76 7.34
CA MET A 424 -37.62 -5.31 8.72
C MET A 424 -38.50 -4.11 9.12
N CYS A 425 -39.05 -3.39 8.15
CA CYS A 425 -39.84 -2.17 8.35
C CYS A 425 -41.35 -2.44 8.25
N ILE A 426 -41.95 -2.89 9.35
CA ILE A 426 -43.33 -3.39 9.38
C ILE A 426 -44.41 -2.33 9.69
N PHE A 427 -44.02 -1.05 9.78
CA PHE A 427 -44.91 0.06 10.16
C PHE A 427 -44.80 1.29 9.25
N GLN A 428 -44.38 1.11 7.99
CA GLN A 428 -44.21 2.22 7.04
C GLN A 428 -45.54 2.80 6.55
N PRO A 429 -45.62 4.11 6.26
CA PRO A 429 -46.80 4.70 5.64
C PRO A 429 -46.92 4.31 4.16
N ALA A 430 -48.15 4.38 3.63
CA ALA A 430 -48.44 4.07 2.23
C ALA A 430 -48.03 5.22 1.29
N THR A 431 -47.37 4.90 0.17
CA THR A 431 -46.88 5.83 -0.86
C THR A 431 -47.41 5.45 -2.25
N PRO A 432 -47.54 6.41 -3.18
CA PRO A 432 -47.94 6.14 -4.57
C PRO A 432 -46.79 5.61 -5.45
N TYR A 433 -45.57 5.60 -4.93
CA TYR A 433 -44.37 5.11 -5.60
C TYR A 433 -43.79 3.91 -4.86
N VAL A 434 -43.09 3.03 -5.59
CA VAL A 434 -42.33 1.90 -5.05
C VAL A 434 -41.29 2.43 -4.07
N GLN A 435 -41.32 1.98 -2.83
CA GLN A 435 -40.36 2.41 -1.80
C GLN A 435 -39.04 1.65 -1.96
N GLN A 436 -37.95 2.17 -1.37
CA GLN A 436 -36.64 1.52 -1.39
C GLN A 436 -36.67 0.03 -1.03
N LEU A 437 -35.69 -0.70 -1.56
CA LEU A 437 -35.43 -2.10 -1.19
C LEU A 437 -34.88 -2.16 0.24
N PHE A 438 -34.74 -3.36 0.79
CA PHE A 438 -34.09 -3.50 2.11
C PHE A 438 -32.65 -2.96 2.05
N SER A 439 -32.22 -2.25 3.08
CA SER A 439 -30.88 -1.69 3.16
C SER A 439 -30.33 -1.88 4.57
N PHE A 440 -29.01 -2.03 4.67
CA PHE A 440 -28.31 -2.19 5.93
C PHE A 440 -28.55 -1.00 6.87
N TYR A 441 -28.52 0.23 6.32
CA TYR A 441 -28.64 1.47 7.08
C TYR A 441 -30.09 2.00 7.17
N ASP A 442 -31.10 1.22 6.74
CA ASP A 442 -32.49 1.66 6.80
C ASP A 442 -33.02 1.60 8.24
N ALA A 443 -33.26 2.78 8.81
CA ALA A 443 -33.81 3.00 10.14
C ALA A 443 -35.34 2.85 10.22
N CYS A 444 -36.01 2.58 9.10
CA CYS A 444 -37.46 2.54 8.97
C CYS A 444 -38.17 3.87 9.34
N GLY A 445 -37.47 5.01 9.31
CA GLY A 445 -38.00 6.31 9.73
C GLY A 445 -38.46 7.23 8.59
N VAL A 446 -37.99 6.99 7.36
CA VAL A 446 -38.28 7.84 6.19
C VAL A 446 -38.61 6.97 4.99
N THR A 447 -39.64 7.36 4.23
CA THR A 447 -39.98 6.73 2.95
C THR A 447 -39.27 7.42 1.81
N VAL A 448 -38.43 6.69 1.07
CA VAL A 448 -37.78 7.16 -0.15
C VAL A 448 -38.09 6.20 -1.31
N PRO A 449 -38.16 6.71 -2.56
CA PRO A 449 -38.46 5.87 -3.72
C PRO A 449 -37.31 4.92 -4.05
N PHE A 450 -37.64 3.72 -4.53
CA PHE A 450 -36.64 2.82 -5.11
C PHE A 450 -36.02 3.45 -6.35
N SER A 451 -34.68 3.57 -6.35
CA SER A 451 -33.94 4.09 -7.48
C SER A 451 -32.76 3.18 -7.82
N LEU A 452 -32.52 3.01 -9.12
CA LEU A 452 -31.40 2.27 -9.69
C LEU A 452 -30.58 3.21 -10.57
N THR A 453 -29.31 3.38 -10.22
CA THR A 453 -28.35 4.15 -11.02
C THR A 453 -27.78 3.27 -12.13
N LEU A 454 -28.11 3.60 -13.37
CA LEU A 454 -27.59 2.95 -14.55
C LEU A 454 -26.34 3.70 -15.01
N THR A 455 -25.17 3.11 -14.75
CA THR A 455 -23.88 3.62 -15.23
C THR A 455 -23.59 3.10 -16.63
N MET A 456 -22.58 3.65 -17.29
CA MET A 456 -22.07 3.12 -18.56
C MET A 456 -21.76 1.61 -18.45
N TYR A 457 -21.08 1.17 -17.39
CA TYR A 457 -20.73 -0.23 -17.22
C TYR A 457 -21.93 -1.15 -16.96
N SER A 458 -22.81 -0.79 -16.02
CA SER A 458 -23.97 -1.64 -15.69
C SER A 458 -24.99 -1.69 -16.83
N SER A 459 -25.17 -0.58 -17.56
CA SER A 459 -26.05 -0.52 -18.73
C SER A 459 -25.54 -1.38 -19.89
N VAL A 460 -24.25 -1.27 -20.22
CA VAL A 460 -23.65 -2.07 -21.30
C VAL A 460 -23.62 -3.54 -20.92
N PHE A 461 -23.30 -3.87 -19.66
CA PHE A 461 -23.38 -5.24 -19.16
C PHE A 461 -24.80 -5.81 -19.34
N ALA A 462 -25.83 -5.12 -18.85
CA ALA A 462 -27.21 -5.57 -18.97
C ALA A 462 -27.66 -5.76 -20.44
N ALA A 463 -27.30 -4.81 -21.32
CA ALA A 463 -27.61 -4.92 -22.74
C ALA A 463 -26.91 -6.11 -23.42
N VAL A 464 -25.66 -6.40 -23.05
CA VAL A 464 -24.90 -7.56 -23.58
C VAL A 464 -25.46 -8.88 -23.07
N MET A 465 -25.84 -8.97 -21.78
CA MET A 465 -26.38 -10.20 -21.20
C MET A 465 -27.74 -10.60 -21.78
N ILE A 466 -28.60 -9.62 -22.08
CA ILE A 466 -29.90 -9.88 -22.70
C ILE A 466 -29.78 -10.05 -24.23
N SER A 467 -28.88 -9.29 -24.85
CA SER A 467 -28.61 -9.33 -26.29
C SER A 467 -29.90 -9.23 -27.12
N SER A 468 -30.23 -10.25 -27.92
CA SER A 468 -31.38 -10.25 -28.83
C SER A 468 -32.76 -10.26 -28.16
N ALA A 469 -32.84 -10.58 -26.87
CA ALA A 469 -34.12 -10.59 -26.14
C ALA A 469 -34.53 -9.19 -25.63
N LEU A 470 -33.70 -8.16 -25.81
CA LEU A 470 -33.95 -6.82 -25.28
C LEU A 470 -34.93 -6.06 -26.18
N ASP A 471 -36.15 -5.86 -25.69
CA ASP A 471 -37.09 -4.90 -26.26
C ASP A 471 -37.05 -3.60 -25.44
N VAL A 472 -36.50 -2.56 -26.07
CA VAL A 472 -36.30 -1.25 -25.44
C VAL A 472 -37.62 -0.60 -25.05
N HIS A 473 -38.70 -0.83 -25.80
CA HIS A 473 -39.98 -0.18 -25.54
C HIS A 473 -40.66 -0.79 -24.31
N THR A 474 -40.76 -2.12 -24.26
CA THR A 474 -41.37 -2.82 -23.12
C THR A 474 -40.56 -2.65 -21.84
N THR A 475 -39.23 -2.66 -21.93
CA THR A 475 -38.33 -2.39 -20.79
C THR A 475 -38.60 -1.01 -20.20
N CYS A 476 -38.65 0.03 -21.03
CA CYS A 476 -38.82 1.40 -20.55
C CYS A 476 -40.26 1.78 -20.16
N GLN A 477 -41.26 0.97 -20.53
CA GLN A 477 -42.62 1.08 -20.00
C GLN A 477 -42.69 0.73 -18.50
N LEU A 478 -41.72 -0.02 -17.98
CA LEU A 478 -41.64 -0.35 -16.56
C LEU A 478 -41.10 0.82 -15.71
N VAL A 479 -40.63 1.91 -16.30
CA VAL A 479 -40.13 3.05 -15.51
C VAL A 479 -41.30 3.97 -15.19
N ALA A 480 -41.63 4.10 -13.90
CA ALA A 480 -42.79 4.87 -13.43
C ALA A 480 -42.69 6.36 -13.79
N THR A 481 -41.48 6.92 -13.71
CA THR A 481 -41.15 8.32 -14.02
C THR A 481 -40.09 8.39 -15.11
N ASN A 482 -40.17 9.36 -16.02
CA ASN A 482 -39.15 9.59 -17.05
C ASN A 482 -38.94 8.43 -18.05
N SER A 483 -39.99 7.70 -18.44
CA SER A 483 -39.90 6.63 -19.46
C SER A 483 -39.25 7.07 -20.78
N ARG A 484 -39.40 8.35 -21.17
CA ARG A 484 -38.72 8.93 -22.33
C ARG A 484 -37.20 8.99 -22.17
N GLU A 485 -36.70 9.32 -20.98
CA GLU A 485 -35.28 9.34 -20.67
C GLU A 485 -34.69 7.92 -20.72
N CYS A 486 -35.41 6.94 -20.18
CA CYS A 486 -35.06 5.51 -20.32
C CYS A 486 -34.96 5.12 -21.80
N LEU A 487 -35.95 5.48 -22.63
CA LEU A 487 -35.94 5.15 -24.05
C LEU A 487 -34.72 5.74 -24.77
N VAL A 488 -34.32 6.96 -24.44
CA VAL A 488 -33.13 7.61 -25.01
C VAL A 488 -31.86 6.90 -24.55
N HIS A 489 -31.73 6.66 -23.24
CA HIS A 489 -30.57 6.02 -22.64
C HIS A 489 -30.33 4.61 -23.17
N VAL A 490 -31.33 3.73 -23.09
CA VAL A 490 -31.21 2.33 -23.51
C VAL A 490 -30.97 2.23 -25.02
N LYS A 491 -31.60 3.09 -25.84
CA LYS A 491 -31.29 3.15 -27.28
C LYS A 491 -29.84 3.55 -27.54
N ASN A 492 -29.34 4.55 -26.84
CA ASN A 492 -27.95 4.99 -26.96
C ASN A 492 -26.98 3.85 -26.57
N VAL A 493 -27.24 3.18 -25.45
CA VAL A 493 -26.45 2.01 -24.98
C VAL A 493 -26.42 0.91 -26.02
N VAL A 494 -27.57 0.51 -26.57
CA VAL A 494 -27.66 -0.53 -27.61
C VAL A 494 -26.93 -0.09 -28.89
N GLN A 495 -27.09 1.16 -29.30
CA GLN A 495 -26.42 1.70 -30.49
C GLN A 495 -24.90 1.69 -30.32
N VAL A 496 -24.37 2.21 -29.21
CA VAL A 496 -22.93 2.22 -28.91
C VAL A 496 -22.40 0.79 -28.80
N ALA A 497 -23.04 -0.07 -28.00
CA ALA A 497 -22.61 -1.46 -27.82
C ALA A 497 -22.64 -2.25 -29.15
N SER A 498 -23.58 -1.95 -30.06
CA SER A 498 -23.61 -2.57 -31.39
C SER A 498 -22.47 -2.09 -32.30
N THR A 499 -22.14 -0.80 -32.25
CA THR A 499 -21.10 -0.16 -33.08
C THR A 499 -19.72 -0.67 -32.68
N VAL A 500 -19.50 -0.84 -31.37
CA VAL A 500 -18.25 -1.36 -30.79
C VAL A 500 -18.17 -2.91 -30.88
N GLY A 501 -19.23 -3.57 -31.35
CA GLY A 501 -19.25 -5.03 -31.57
C GLY A 501 -19.50 -5.88 -30.32
N LEU A 502 -19.97 -5.29 -29.22
CA LEU A 502 -20.20 -5.98 -27.94
C LEU A 502 -21.48 -6.84 -27.91
N LEU A 503 -22.49 -6.53 -28.73
CA LEU A 503 -23.80 -7.23 -28.69
C LEU A 503 -23.82 -8.61 -29.36
N ARG A 504 -22.72 -9.06 -30.00
CA ARG A 504 -22.61 -10.39 -30.62
C ARG A 504 -21.47 -11.22 -30.02
N PRO A 505 -21.47 -11.50 -28.71
CA PRO A 505 -20.41 -12.29 -28.12
C PRO A 505 -20.65 -13.78 -28.37
N GLN A 506 -20.36 -14.26 -29.59
CA GLN A 506 -20.49 -15.69 -29.94
C GLN A 506 -19.76 -16.59 -28.92
N THR A 507 -18.69 -16.10 -28.33
CA THR A 507 -17.88 -16.79 -27.32
C THR A 507 -18.50 -16.86 -25.92
N LEU A 508 -19.41 -15.93 -25.55
CA LEU A 508 -19.99 -15.88 -24.20
C LEU A 508 -21.39 -16.49 -24.09
N GLN A 509 -22.07 -16.82 -25.20
CA GLN A 509 -23.47 -17.27 -25.18
C GLN A 509 -23.73 -18.44 -24.22
N LEU A 510 -22.84 -19.45 -24.20
CA LEU A 510 -22.96 -20.58 -23.29
C LEU A 510 -22.80 -20.18 -21.82
N SER A 511 -21.83 -19.30 -21.52
CA SER A 511 -21.59 -18.79 -20.16
C SER A 511 -22.75 -17.93 -19.67
N ILE A 512 -23.35 -17.12 -20.55
CA ILE A 512 -24.54 -16.32 -20.25
C ILE A 512 -25.71 -17.23 -19.91
N LEU A 513 -25.99 -18.25 -20.74
CA LEU A 513 -27.10 -19.20 -20.49
C LEU A 513 -26.90 -19.95 -19.17
N LYS A 514 -25.70 -20.49 -18.92
CA LYS A 514 -25.37 -21.20 -17.68
C LYS A 514 -25.58 -20.28 -16.46
N THR A 515 -25.06 -19.05 -16.52
CA THR A 515 -25.17 -18.08 -15.43
C THR A 515 -26.63 -17.67 -15.21
N HIS A 516 -27.39 -17.43 -16.28
CA HIS A 516 -28.81 -17.14 -16.19
C HIS A 516 -29.57 -18.25 -15.47
N THR A 517 -29.37 -19.52 -15.86
CA THR A 517 -30.04 -20.66 -15.21
C THR A 517 -29.68 -20.79 -13.73
N LEU A 518 -28.41 -20.55 -13.38
CA LEU A 518 -27.94 -20.62 -12.00
C LEU A 518 -28.53 -19.49 -11.16
N VAL A 519 -28.46 -18.24 -11.64
CA VAL A 519 -29.00 -17.08 -10.92
C VAL A 519 -30.52 -17.17 -10.78
N ALA A 520 -31.22 -17.65 -11.81
CA ALA A 520 -32.66 -17.93 -11.72
C ALA A 520 -32.98 -18.96 -10.63
N SER A 521 -32.14 -20.00 -10.46
CA SER A 521 -32.35 -21.02 -9.41
C SER A 521 -32.15 -20.51 -7.97
N LEU A 522 -31.51 -19.34 -7.80
CA LEU A 522 -31.39 -18.69 -6.49
C LEU A 522 -32.65 -17.90 -6.10
N ASP A 523 -33.60 -17.73 -7.03
CA ASP A 523 -34.86 -16.98 -6.85
C ASP A 523 -34.66 -15.57 -6.26
N ILE A 524 -33.58 -14.89 -6.68
CA ILE A 524 -33.29 -13.51 -6.23
C ILE A 524 -34.39 -12.59 -6.73
N SER A 525 -34.97 -11.81 -5.82
CA SER A 525 -36.13 -10.97 -6.08
C SER A 525 -36.07 -9.63 -5.36
N ILE A 526 -36.92 -8.71 -5.81
CA ILE A 526 -37.31 -7.51 -5.07
C ILE A 526 -38.73 -7.67 -4.54
N VAL A 527 -39.03 -7.02 -3.41
CA VAL A 527 -40.34 -7.12 -2.75
C VAL A 527 -40.89 -5.76 -2.38
N GLN A 528 -42.21 -5.69 -2.23
CA GLN A 528 -42.92 -4.56 -1.64
C GLN A 528 -44.12 -5.05 -0.83
N PHE A 529 -44.35 -4.47 0.34
CA PHE A 529 -45.69 -4.44 0.91
C PHE A 529 -46.56 -3.53 0.05
N ALA A 530 -47.74 -4.00 -0.35
CA ALA A 530 -48.64 -3.23 -1.19
C ALA A 530 -50.11 -3.46 -0.83
N ALA A 531 -50.95 -2.48 -1.16
CA ALA A 531 -52.39 -2.56 -0.98
C ALA A 531 -53.12 -1.77 -2.08
N VAL A 532 -54.40 -2.11 -2.31
CA VAL A 532 -55.26 -1.36 -3.24
C VAL A 532 -56.03 -0.29 -2.45
N ALA A 533 -55.81 0.99 -2.75
CA ALA A 533 -56.59 2.07 -2.15
C ALA A 533 -58.07 2.04 -2.62
N PRO A 534 -59.07 2.45 -1.80
CA PRO A 534 -58.97 3.07 -0.47
C PRO A 534 -58.99 2.10 0.73
N VAL A 535 -59.31 0.81 0.52
CA VAL A 535 -59.33 -0.21 1.59
C VAL A 535 -58.00 -0.95 1.59
N LEU A 536 -57.12 -0.61 2.53
CA LEU A 536 -55.74 -1.09 2.57
C LEU A 536 -55.61 -2.56 3.00
N ASN A 537 -56.00 -3.47 2.12
CA ASN A 537 -55.71 -4.89 2.25
C ASN A 537 -54.26 -5.17 1.83
N TRP A 538 -53.37 -5.12 2.81
CA TRP A 538 -51.94 -5.35 2.60
C TRP A 538 -51.64 -6.78 2.13
N THR A 539 -50.73 -6.87 1.16
CA THR A 539 -50.15 -8.08 0.57
C THR A 539 -48.65 -7.86 0.31
N MET A 540 -47.90 -8.93 0.05
CA MET A 540 -46.49 -8.83 -0.34
C MET A 540 -46.35 -9.15 -1.82
N LEU A 541 -45.91 -8.17 -2.60
CA LEU A 541 -45.58 -8.32 -4.01
C LEU A 541 -44.12 -8.76 -4.14
N THR A 542 -43.86 -9.67 -5.07
CA THR A 542 -42.52 -10.20 -5.35
C THR A 542 -42.24 -10.11 -6.84
N GLN A 543 -41.05 -9.66 -7.22
CA GLN A 543 -40.58 -9.66 -8.61
C GLN A 543 -39.19 -10.32 -8.67
N PRO A 544 -39.08 -11.54 -9.23
CA PRO A 544 -37.78 -12.14 -9.53
C PRO A 544 -37.01 -11.32 -10.56
N LEU A 545 -35.68 -11.26 -10.41
CA LEU A 545 -34.84 -10.38 -11.23
C LEU A 545 -34.80 -10.76 -12.71
N LEU A 546 -34.77 -12.06 -13.02
CA LEU A 546 -34.52 -12.56 -14.39
C LEU A 546 -35.69 -13.34 -15.02
N HIS A 547 -36.79 -13.60 -14.30
CA HIS A 547 -37.90 -14.39 -14.83
C HIS A 547 -38.74 -13.63 -15.88
N ASP A 548 -38.96 -12.33 -15.68
CA ASP A 548 -39.64 -11.48 -16.63
C ASP A 548 -38.62 -10.81 -17.57
N THR A 549 -38.68 -11.14 -18.85
CA THR A 549 -37.78 -10.58 -19.87
C THR A 549 -37.85 -9.06 -19.97
N SER A 550 -38.99 -8.45 -19.64
CA SER A 550 -39.15 -6.99 -19.65
C SER A 550 -38.45 -6.29 -18.48
N PHE A 551 -38.32 -6.98 -17.34
CA PHE A 551 -37.59 -6.46 -16.16
C PHE A 551 -36.12 -6.88 -16.13
N ALA A 552 -35.75 -7.94 -16.87
CA ALA A 552 -34.41 -8.54 -16.85
C ALA A 552 -33.28 -7.54 -17.10
N PHE A 553 -33.50 -6.43 -17.82
CA PHE A 553 -32.49 -5.38 -18.02
C PHE A 553 -32.07 -4.74 -16.71
N PHE A 554 -33.05 -4.35 -15.88
CA PHE A 554 -32.78 -3.84 -14.54
C PHE A 554 -32.25 -4.95 -13.63
N GLY A 555 -32.72 -6.19 -13.79
CA GLY A 555 -32.21 -7.38 -13.10
C GLY A 555 -30.70 -7.58 -13.31
N TRP A 556 -30.22 -7.56 -14.56
CA TRP A 556 -28.78 -7.69 -14.86
C TRP A 556 -27.96 -6.50 -14.37
N ALA A 557 -28.52 -5.29 -14.36
CA ALA A 557 -27.86 -4.13 -13.75
C ALA A 557 -27.71 -4.30 -12.22
N LEU A 558 -28.75 -4.77 -11.54
CA LEU A 558 -28.69 -5.09 -10.10
C LEU A 558 -27.66 -6.19 -9.79
N LEU A 559 -27.56 -7.22 -10.65
CA LEU A 559 -26.56 -8.28 -10.52
C LEU A 559 -25.14 -7.77 -10.77
N TYR A 560 -24.95 -6.80 -11.67
CA TYR A 560 -23.67 -6.14 -11.87
C TYR A 560 -23.21 -5.43 -10.59
N ASP A 561 -24.09 -4.65 -9.97
CA ASP A 561 -23.84 -3.96 -8.70
C ASP A 561 -23.54 -4.95 -7.56
N TRP A 562 -24.20 -6.11 -7.54
CA TRP A 562 -23.90 -7.17 -6.57
C TRP A 562 -22.49 -7.73 -6.75
N VAL A 563 -22.04 -7.95 -7.99
CA VAL A 563 -20.66 -8.40 -8.26
C VAL A 563 -19.65 -7.35 -7.83
N GLN A 564 -19.91 -6.06 -8.09
CA GLN A 564 -19.04 -4.95 -7.64
C GLN A 564 -18.99 -4.79 -6.12
N GLY A 565 -19.98 -5.31 -5.41
CA GLY A 565 -20.14 -5.12 -3.97
C GLY A 565 -20.85 -3.81 -3.62
N ASP A 566 -21.58 -3.19 -4.54
CA ASP A 566 -22.42 -2.03 -4.21
C ASP A 566 -23.75 -2.47 -3.57
N ARG A 567 -24.14 -3.72 -3.82
CA ARG A 567 -25.32 -4.39 -3.25
C ARG A 567 -24.91 -5.73 -2.64
N GLU A 568 -25.76 -6.25 -1.77
CA GLU A 568 -25.63 -7.60 -1.19
C GLU A 568 -26.95 -8.38 -1.34
N VAL A 569 -26.86 -9.71 -1.31
CA VAL A 569 -28.02 -10.60 -1.39
C VAL A 569 -28.14 -11.35 -0.08
N VAL A 570 -29.33 -11.30 0.52
CA VAL A 570 -29.63 -11.92 1.81
C VAL A 570 -30.85 -12.83 1.67
N SER A 571 -30.75 -14.04 2.21
CA SER A 571 -31.84 -14.99 2.32
C SER A 571 -32.53 -14.83 3.67
N PHE A 572 -33.81 -14.48 3.65
CA PHE A 572 -34.72 -14.39 4.80
C PHE A 572 -35.48 -15.70 4.92
N GLN A 573 -35.10 -16.55 5.89
CA GLN A 573 -35.63 -17.90 6.04
C GLN A 573 -36.49 -17.98 7.31
N GLY A 574 -37.81 -17.89 7.15
CA GLY A 574 -38.76 -18.07 8.24
C GLY A 574 -39.45 -19.44 8.20
N ASP A 575 -40.37 -19.64 9.15
CA ASP A 575 -41.08 -20.91 9.31
C ASP A 575 -42.12 -21.18 8.21
N ALA A 576 -42.69 -20.13 7.61
CA ALA A 576 -43.71 -20.25 6.56
C ALA A 576 -43.13 -20.10 5.15
N GLY A 577 -42.07 -19.30 4.98
CA GLY A 577 -41.53 -18.99 3.67
C GLY A 577 -40.07 -18.54 3.70
N THR A 578 -39.44 -18.60 2.53
CA THR A 578 -38.08 -18.09 2.29
C THR A 578 -38.13 -17.02 1.20
N LEU A 579 -37.47 -15.89 1.43
CA LEU A 579 -37.29 -14.84 0.42
C LEU A 579 -35.79 -14.59 0.22
N VAL A 580 -35.32 -14.59 -1.03
CA VAL A 580 -33.94 -14.21 -1.36
C VAL A 580 -34.00 -12.83 -1.99
N LEU A 581 -33.48 -11.84 -1.28
CA LEU A 581 -33.63 -10.43 -1.64
C LEU A 581 -32.28 -9.81 -1.96
N ILE A 582 -32.28 -8.92 -2.97
CA ILE A 582 -31.15 -8.02 -3.23
C ILE A 582 -31.34 -6.69 -2.52
N SER A 583 -30.29 -6.19 -1.88
CA SER A 583 -30.33 -4.96 -1.09
C SER A 583 -30.42 -3.72 -1.97
N ASP A 584 -30.74 -2.59 -1.34
CA ASP A 584 -30.48 -1.30 -1.96
C ASP A 584 -28.98 -1.00 -2.09
N THR A 585 -28.60 -0.06 -2.95
CA THR A 585 -27.21 0.37 -3.12
C THR A 585 -26.70 0.96 -1.80
N GLN A 586 -25.54 0.49 -1.35
CA GLN A 586 -24.90 0.97 -0.14
C GLN A 586 -23.98 2.16 -0.45
N PRO A 587 -24.05 3.27 0.29
CA PRO A 587 -23.16 4.40 0.05
C PRO A 587 -21.70 4.02 0.32
N THR A 588 -20.80 4.41 -0.58
CA THR A 588 -19.36 4.21 -0.40
C THR A 588 -18.79 5.20 0.62
N ILE A 589 -17.78 4.75 1.36
CA ILE A 589 -17.07 5.58 2.34
C ILE A 589 -15.77 6.07 1.70
N SER A 590 -15.58 7.38 1.64
CA SER A 590 -14.34 7.99 1.17
C SER A 590 -13.23 7.80 2.20
N TYR A 591 -12.17 7.08 1.83
CA TYR A 591 -10.98 6.84 2.64
C TYR A 591 -9.77 7.56 2.03
N PRO A 592 -9.00 8.35 2.79
CA PRO A 592 -7.83 9.05 2.25
C PRO A 592 -6.68 8.08 1.93
N SER A 593 -6.36 7.95 0.65
CA SER A 593 -5.38 6.98 0.12
C SER A 593 -3.93 7.44 0.31
N SER A 594 -3.71 8.71 0.64
CA SER A 594 -2.40 9.36 0.80
C SER A 594 -1.82 9.31 2.22
N THR A 595 -2.42 8.55 3.14
CA THR A 595 -2.17 8.66 4.59
C THR A 595 -0.84 8.06 5.09
N LYS A 596 0.04 7.56 4.22
CA LYS A 596 1.33 6.97 4.65
C LYS A 596 2.51 7.63 3.96
N TYR A 597 3.37 8.24 4.77
CA TYR A 597 4.71 8.65 4.35
C TYR A 597 5.58 7.41 4.17
N ILE A 598 6.05 7.16 2.95
CA ILE A 598 7.14 6.20 2.72
C ILE A 598 8.44 6.90 3.15
N GLY A 599 9.25 6.21 3.94
CA GLY A 599 10.54 6.72 4.37
C GLY A 599 11.46 7.05 3.19
N ALA A 600 12.46 7.89 3.47
CA ALA A 600 13.50 8.29 2.53
C ALA A 600 14.90 8.00 3.09
N SER A 601 15.02 6.98 3.95
CA SER A 601 16.28 6.59 4.59
C SER A 601 17.34 6.18 3.55
N LEU A 602 16.94 5.62 2.41
CA LEU A 602 17.84 5.30 1.29
C LEU A 602 18.41 6.53 0.56
N TRP A 603 17.87 7.73 0.78
CA TRP A 603 18.34 8.95 0.12
C TRP A 603 19.77 9.32 0.54
N ILE A 604 20.26 8.81 1.68
CA ILE A 604 21.68 8.94 2.06
C ILE A 604 22.64 8.35 1.01
N ILE A 605 22.22 7.29 0.30
CA ILE A 605 23.02 6.67 -0.76
C ILE A 605 23.20 7.66 -1.92
N PHE A 606 22.18 8.42 -2.27
CA PHE A 606 22.26 9.46 -3.30
C PHE A 606 23.27 10.55 -2.93
N TRP A 607 23.28 11.03 -1.68
CA TRP A 607 24.27 11.99 -1.21
C TRP A 607 25.71 11.44 -1.25
N LEU A 608 25.90 10.15 -0.98
CA LEU A 608 27.21 9.50 -1.18
C LEU A 608 27.62 9.48 -2.66
N MET A 609 26.67 9.38 -3.59
CA MET A 609 26.97 9.46 -5.03
C MET A 609 27.35 10.88 -5.47
N ILE A 610 26.67 11.90 -4.93
CA ILE A 610 27.05 13.30 -5.12
C ILE A 610 28.48 13.52 -4.62
N TYR A 611 28.80 13.06 -3.42
CA TYR A 611 30.14 13.17 -2.83
C TYR A 611 31.21 12.55 -3.74
N ALA A 612 30.98 11.33 -4.25
CA ALA A 612 31.89 10.65 -5.16
C ALA A 612 32.10 11.44 -6.46
N THR A 613 31.02 11.91 -7.11
CA THR A 613 31.12 12.71 -8.34
C THR A 613 31.82 14.05 -8.09
N ALA A 614 31.53 14.72 -6.97
CA ALA A 614 32.11 16.01 -6.62
C ALA A 614 33.63 15.93 -6.42
N ILE A 615 34.11 14.87 -5.75
CA ILE A 615 35.55 14.62 -5.61
C ILE A 615 36.20 14.39 -6.97
N LEU A 616 35.60 13.56 -7.82
CA LEU A 616 36.15 13.30 -9.16
C LEU A 616 36.22 14.57 -10.01
N CYS A 617 35.18 15.41 -9.97
CA CYS A 617 35.20 16.73 -10.62
C CYS A 617 36.28 17.64 -10.04
N ALA A 618 36.44 17.69 -8.72
CA ALA A 618 37.48 18.50 -8.07
C ALA A 618 38.89 18.03 -8.46
N VAL A 619 39.14 16.71 -8.49
CA VAL A 619 40.42 16.13 -8.93
C VAL A 619 40.65 16.41 -10.40
N TYR A 620 39.63 16.33 -11.25
CA TYR A 620 39.75 16.69 -12.67
C TYR A 620 40.07 18.18 -12.88
N CYS A 621 39.37 19.09 -12.19
CA CYS A 621 39.69 20.52 -12.21
C CYS A 621 41.13 20.77 -11.76
N PHE A 622 41.58 20.08 -10.70
CA PHE A 622 42.94 20.17 -10.22
C PHE A 622 43.95 19.65 -11.27
N CYS A 623 43.67 18.52 -11.92
CA CYS A 623 44.45 18.01 -13.05
C CYS A 623 44.52 19.03 -14.20
N CYS A 624 43.40 19.64 -14.60
CA CYS A 624 43.34 20.65 -15.67
C CYS A 624 44.17 21.91 -15.36
N LEU A 625 44.12 22.41 -14.12
CA LEU A 625 44.95 23.54 -13.68
C LEU A 625 46.45 23.20 -13.80
N TRP A 626 46.84 21.98 -13.39
CA TRP A 626 48.21 21.51 -13.53
C TRP A 626 48.61 21.24 -14.97
N LEU A 627 47.68 20.77 -15.80
CA LEU A 627 47.84 20.53 -17.24
C LEU A 627 48.18 21.84 -17.98
N VAL A 628 47.46 22.92 -17.64
CA VAL A 628 47.75 24.27 -18.13
C VAL A 628 49.10 24.77 -17.59
N HIS A 629 49.40 24.54 -16.31
CA HIS A 629 50.67 24.94 -15.69
C HIS A 629 51.88 24.27 -16.36
N ILE A 630 51.77 23.00 -16.79
CA ILE A 630 52.83 22.29 -17.52
C ILE A 630 52.74 22.47 -19.04
N ARG A 631 51.92 23.40 -19.55
CA ARG A 631 51.74 23.70 -20.98
C ARG A 631 51.38 22.47 -21.83
N PHE A 632 50.49 21.62 -21.33
CA PHE A 632 50.04 20.39 -22.00
C PHE A 632 51.18 19.40 -22.34
N ASP A 633 52.31 19.47 -21.63
CA ASP A 633 53.43 18.56 -21.79
C ASP A 633 53.25 17.32 -20.88
N MET A 634 52.49 16.35 -21.37
CA MET A 634 52.24 15.08 -20.69
C MET A 634 51.96 13.94 -21.67
N GLU A 635 52.08 12.71 -21.17
CA GLU A 635 51.75 11.51 -21.93
C GLU A 635 50.22 11.30 -21.97
N ALA A 636 49.58 11.62 -23.10
CA ALA A 636 48.13 11.64 -23.23
C ALA A 636 47.44 10.30 -22.93
N ILE A 637 48.12 9.16 -23.14
CA ILE A 637 47.55 7.83 -22.88
C ILE A 637 47.29 7.57 -21.39
N ASN A 638 48.01 8.28 -20.51
CA ASN A 638 47.82 8.17 -19.06
C ASN A 638 46.46 8.72 -18.62
N LEU A 639 45.94 9.75 -19.29
CA LEU A 639 44.64 10.39 -18.98
C LEU A 639 43.45 9.46 -19.20
N ILE A 640 43.53 8.50 -20.13
CA ILE A 640 42.44 7.55 -20.41
C ILE A 640 42.09 6.73 -19.15
N TRP A 641 43.06 6.51 -18.26
CA TRP A 641 42.88 5.77 -17.02
C TRP A 641 42.40 6.62 -15.84
N PHE A 642 42.01 7.88 -16.08
CA PHE A 642 41.53 8.79 -15.03
C PHE A 642 40.38 8.18 -14.24
N ASN A 643 39.33 7.74 -14.93
CA ASN A 643 38.16 7.16 -14.28
C ASN A 643 38.53 5.96 -13.42
N HIS A 644 39.43 5.09 -13.88
CA HIS A 644 39.84 3.90 -13.13
C HIS A 644 40.71 4.26 -11.90
N LEU A 645 41.75 5.07 -12.09
CA LEU A 645 42.76 5.32 -11.06
C LEU A 645 42.34 6.41 -10.08
N ALA A 646 41.87 7.55 -10.57
CA ALA A 646 41.52 8.69 -9.72
C ALA A 646 40.36 8.32 -8.79
N SER A 647 39.37 7.58 -9.30
CA SER A 647 38.24 7.11 -8.50
C SER A 647 38.67 6.16 -7.38
N SER A 648 39.49 5.14 -7.64
CA SER A 648 39.88 4.20 -6.59
C SER A 648 40.74 4.86 -5.51
N ILE A 649 41.48 5.91 -5.84
CA ILE A 649 42.46 6.52 -4.94
C ILE A 649 41.86 7.67 -4.14
N TRP A 650 41.06 8.53 -4.79
CA TRP A 650 40.49 9.72 -4.16
C TRP A 650 39.10 9.49 -3.57
N VAL A 651 38.29 8.58 -4.14
CA VAL A 651 36.96 8.24 -3.62
C VAL A 651 37.01 6.96 -2.80
N GLY A 652 37.70 5.94 -3.30
CA GLY A 652 37.87 4.66 -2.63
C GLY A 652 36.93 3.56 -3.15
N ARG A 653 37.44 2.32 -3.15
CA ARG A 653 36.76 1.14 -3.71
C ARG A 653 35.37 0.85 -3.13
N PRO A 654 35.12 0.97 -1.81
CA PRO A 654 33.79 0.70 -1.27
C PRO A 654 32.71 1.63 -1.83
N LEU A 655 33.00 2.93 -1.95
CA LEU A 655 32.06 3.90 -2.52
C LEU A 655 31.84 3.68 -4.02
N LEU A 656 32.86 3.25 -4.77
CA LEU A 656 32.70 2.85 -6.17
C LEU A 656 31.87 1.58 -6.35
N TYR A 657 32.01 0.63 -5.42
CA TYR A 657 31.15 -0.55 -5.39
C TYR A 657 29.69 -0.16 -5.14
N VAL A 658 29.44 0.71 -4.14
CA VAL A 658 28.10 1.25 -3.89
C VAL A 658 27.58 1.99 -5.12
N ARG A 659 28.43 2.77 -5.81
CA ARG A 659 28.07 3.46 -7.05
C ARG A 659 27.70 2.53 -8.19
N GLY A 660 28.46 1.48 -8.42
CA GLY A 660 28.07 0.47 -9.40
C GLY A 660 26.77 -0.24 -8.99
N MET A 661 26.58 -0.49 -7.69
CA MET A 661 25.37 -1.13 -7.19
C MET A 661 24.13 -0.24 -7.34
N THR A 662 24.21 1.07 -7.20
CA THR A 662 23.07 1.96 -7.48
C THR A 662 22.62 1.83 -8.93
N ALA A 663 23.56 1.70 -9.87
CA ALA A 663 23.23 1.51 -11.29
C ALA A 663 22.60 0.14 -11.54
N ILE A 664 23.08 -0.91 -10.87
CA ILE A 664 22.44 -2.24 -10.90
C ILE A 664 21.01 -2.17 -10.36
N LEU A 665 20.77 -1.44 -9.27
CA LEU A 665 19.43 -1.26 -8.69
C LEU A 665 18.51 -0.56 -9.68
N VAL A 666 18.97 0.51 -10.34
CA VAL A 666 18.20 1.18 -11.40
C VAL A 666 17.87 0.22 -12.55
N LEU A 667 18.83 -0.61 -13.01
CA LEU A 667 18.61 -1.65 -14.04
C LEU A 667 17.76 -2.84 -13.56
N SER A 668 17.54 -2.96 -12.26
CA SER A 668 16.73 -4.01 -11.64
C SER A 668 15.35 -3.52 -11.20
N SER A 669 15.05 -2.23 -11.36
CA SER A 669 13.76 -1.61 -11.08
C SER A 669 12.99 -1.33 -12.38
N SER A 670 11.67 -1.51 -12.34
CA SER A 670 10.78 -1.19 -13.46
C SER A 670 10.62 0.32 -13.68
N GLN A 671 10.12 0.69 -14.86
CA GLN A 671 9.84 2.07 -15.25
C GLN A 671 8.34 2.23 -15.48
N LEU A 672 7.65 2.56 -14.40
CA LEU A 672 6.21 2.77 -14.35
C LEU A 672 5.91 4.25 -14.35
N GLU A 673 5.02 4.67 -15.24
CA GLU A 673 4.45 6.02 -15.27
C GLU A 673 2.93 5.92 -15.33
N ILE A 674 2.24 6.97 -14.87
CA ILE A 674 0.78 7.07 -15.00
C ILE A 674 0.48 7.80 -16.30
N ALA A 675 -0.28 7.15 -17.19
CA ALA A 675 -0.96 7.81 -18.30
C ALA A 675 -2.36 8.22 -17.82
N SER A 676 -2.65 9.51 -17.85
CA SER A 676 -3.95 10.07 -17.48
C SER A 676 -4.56 10.85 -18.62
N THR A 677 -5.80 10.53 -18.99
CA THR A 677 -6.70 11.44 -19.70
C THR A 677 -7.45 12.31 -18.68
N SER A 678 -8.27 13.26 -19.13
CA SER A 678 -9.08 14.10 -18.22
C SER A 678 -10.02 13.29 -17.31
N THR A 679 -10.37 12.07 -17.72
CA THR A 679 -11.41 11.24 -17.10
C THR A 679 -10.89 9.88 -16.61
N ARG A 680 -9.73 9.40 -17.07
CA ARG A 680 -9.25 8.04 -16.78
C ARG A 680 -7.74 7.98 -16.56
N SER A 681 -7.28 7.12 -15.66
CA SER A 681 -5.87 6.90 -15.35
C SER A 681 -5.49 5.43 -15.36
N GLN A 682 -4.30 5.12 -15.85
CA GLN A 682 -3.73 3.77 -15.88
C GLN A 682 -2.20 3.80 -15.76
N PHE A 683 -1.62 2.67 -15.37
CA PHE A 683 -0.17 2.51 -15.41
C PHE A 683 0.30 2.10 -16.81
N VAL A 684 1.38 2.73 -17.27
CA VAL A 684 2.05 2.39 -18.53
C VAL A 684 3.53 2.15 -18.29
N PHE A 685 4.09 1.22 -19.06
CA PHE A 685 5.51 0.97 -19.05
C PHE A 685 6.23 1.96 -19.97
N SER A 686 7.14 2.77 -19.42
CA SER A 686 7.88 3.81 -20.13
C SER A 686 9.36 3.42 -20.25
N PRO A 687 9.77 2.72 -21.32
CA PRO A 687 11.14 2.22 -21.45
C PRO A 687 12.14 3.37 -21.60
N ARG A 688 13.29 3.24 -20.93
CA ARG A 688 14.39 4.21 -21.05
C ARG A 688 14.88 4.29 -22.49
N SER A 689 15.27 5.50 -22.91
CA SER A 689 15.92 5.68 -24.21
C SER A 689 17.24 4.89 -24.27
N LEU A 690 17.68 4.57 -25.49
CA LEU A 690 18.92 3.81 -25.68
C LEU A 690 20.13 4.53 -25.05
N PHE A 691 20.17 5.86 -25.15
CA PHE A 691 21.23 6.68 -24.57
C PHE A 691 21.28 6.56 -23.03
N LEU A 692 20.12 6.68 -22.36
CA LEU A 692 20.05 6.54 -20.90
C LEU A 692 20.41 5.12 -20.46
N THR A 693 20.01 4.11 -21.23
CA THR A 693 20.40 2.71 -20.98
C THR A 693 21.91 2.53 -21.05
N MET A 694 22.57 3.07 -22.08
CA MET A 694 24.03 3.04 -22.23
C MET A 694 24.74 3.74 -21.07
N LEU A 695 24.17 4.85 -20.59
CA LEU A 695 24.71 5.62 -19.47
C LEU A 695 24.68 4.83 -18.16
N VAL A 696 23.50 4.28 -17.79
CA VAL A 696 23.36 3.48 -16.55
C VAL A 696 24.17 2.19 -16.63
N ALA A 697 24.21 1.52 -17.79
CA ALA A 697 25.07 0.36 -18.00
C ALA A 697 26.56 0.72 -17.81
N GLY A 698 26.98 1.92 -18.24
CA GLY A 698 28.33 2.45 -18.00
C GLY A 698 28.64 2.61 -16.52
N GLU A 699 27.72 3.17 -15.74
CA GLU A 699 27.88 3.32 -14.29
C GLU A 699 27.89 1.96 -13.56
N ALA A 700 27.13 0.95 -14.03
CA ALA A 700 27.21 -0.39 -13.47
C ALA A 700 28.61 -1.02 -13.62
N THR A 701 29.41 -0.60 -14.61
CA THR A 701 30.77 -1.11 -14.81
C THR A 701 31.77 -0.69 -13.73
N TRP A 702 31.43 0.22 -12.81
CA TRP A 702 32.26 0.51 -11.63
C TRP A 702 32.59 -0.74 -10.82
N ILE A 703 31.70 -1.74 -10.80
CA ILE A 703 31.96 -3.04 -10.16
C ILE A 703 33.12 -3.80 -10.84
N VAL A 704 33.20 -3.74 -12.18
CA VAL A 704 34.30 -4.35 -12.93
C VAL A 704 35.62 -3.65 -12.61
N TYR A 705 35.63 -2.33 -12.44
CA TYR A 705 36.81 -1.61 -11.98
C TYR A 705 37.28 -2.09 -10.60
N VAL A 706 36.37 -2.23 -9.64
CA VAL A 706 36.69 -2.73 -8.29
C VAL A 706 37.22 -4.17 -8.33
N ILE A 707 36.59 -5.06 -9.12
CA ILE A 707 37.03 -6.45 -9.29
C ILE A 707 38.43 -6.50 -9.91
N ALA A 708 38.65 -5.74 -11.00
CA ALA A 708 39.94 -5.67 -11.66
C ALA A 708 41.04 -5.20 -10.70
N ASP A 709 40.74 -4.17 -9.91
CA ASP A 709 41.67 -3.60 -8.92
C ASP A 709 42.07 -4.58 -7.82
N CYS A 710 41.10 -5.33 -7.29
CA CYS A 710 41.34 -6.37 -6.29
C CYS A 710 42.13 -7.55 -6.89
N CYS A 711 41.85 -7.90 -8.14
CA CYS A 711 42.50 -9.01 -8.83
C CYS A 711 43.86 -8.65 -9.44
N THR A 712 44.27 -7.37 -9.45
CA THR A 712 45.57 -6.90 -9.98
C THR A 712 46.75 -7.70 -9.43
N ILE A 713 46.67 -8.16 -8.18
CA ILE A 713 47.71 -8.99 -7.54
C ILE A 713 47.91 -10.32 -8.29
N ALA A 714 46.82 -10.93 -8.76
CA ALA A 714 46.84 -12.20 -9.48
C ALA A 714 47.11 -12.01 -10.97
N THR A 715 46.53 -10.99 -11.60
CA THR A 715 46.63 -10.76 -13.06
C THR A 715 47.86 -9.95 -13.48
N GLY A 716 48.54 -9.28 -12.54
CA GLY A 716 49.79 -8.57 -12.77
C GLY A 716 49.68 -7.53 -13.89
N ARG A 717 50.57 -7.59 -14.88
CA ARG A 717 50.56 -6.66 -16.03
C ARG A 717 49.47 -6.95 -17.07
N SER A 718 48.93 -8.16 -17.09
CA SER A 718 47.80 -8.50 -17.97
C SER A 718 46.50 -7.80 -17.55
N THR A 719 46.44 -7.25 -16.32
CA THR A 719 45.28 -6.51 -15.81
C THR A 719 44.88 -5.34 -16.70
N ARG A 720 45.84 -4.64 -17.33
CA ARG A 720 45.56 -3.50 -18.22
C ARG A 720 44.71 -3.91 -19.43
N ALA A 721 45.10 -4.97 -20.14
CA ALA A 721 44.35 -5.48 -21.29
C ALA A 721 43.04 -6.17 -20.86
N ASN A 722 43.08 -6.89 -19.74
CA ASN A 722 41.95 -7.59 -19.18
C ASN A 722 40.81 -6.63 -18.79
N ALA A 723 41.14 -5.54 -18.09
CA ALA A 723 40.18 -4.55 -17.65
C ALA A 723 39.40 -3.95 -18.83
N VAL A 724 40.08 -3.54 -19.91
CA VAL A 724 39.43 -2.98 -21.11
C VAL A 724 38.45 -3.97 -21.74
N LEU A 725 38.89 -5.21 -21.96
CA LEU A 725 38.04 -6.23 -22.57
C LEU A 725 36.83 -6.55 -21.70
N SER A 726 37.03 -6.66 -20.39
CA SER A 726 35.97 -6.93 -19.41
C SER A 726 34.94 -5.80 -19.35
N LEU A 727 35.38 -4.54 -19.43
CA LEU A 727 34.50 -3.38 -19.43
C LEU A 727 33.63 -3.32 -20.69
N ILE A 728 34.22 -3.53 -21.87
CA ILE A 728 33.49 -3.52 -23.14
C ILE A 728 32.45 -4.65 -23.17
N LEU A 729 32.86 -5.86 -22.79
CA LEU A 729 31.96 -7.02 -22.74
C LEU A 729 30.85 -6.82 -21.70
N GLY A 730 31.20 -6.40 -20.48
CA GLY A 730 30.23 -6.12 -19.41
C GLY A 730 29.21 -5.07 -19.86
N TRP A 731 29.68 -3.93 -20.36
CA TRP A 731 28.81 -2.86 -20.85
C TRP A 731 27.88 -3.32 -21.99
N LEU A 732 28.42 -4.01 -23.00
CA LEU A 732 27.62 -4.51 -24.12
C LEU A 732 26.54 -5.50 -23.66
N THR A 733 26.90 -6.44 -22.77
CA THR A 733 25.95 -7.43 -22.25
C THR A 733 24.83 -6.77 -21.45
N LEU A 734 25.11 -5.75 -20.65
CA LEU A 734 24.07 -5.01 -19.91
C LEU A 734 23.13 -4.23 -20.83
N VAL A 735 23.66 -3.57 -21.87
CA VAL A 735 22.83 -2.87 -22.85
C VAL A 735 21.91 -3.85 -23.60
N VAL A 736 22.43 -5.01 -24.02
CA VAL A 736 21.62 -6.05 -24.67
C VAL A 736 20.56 -6.61 -23.73
N LEU A 737 20.94 -6.90 -22.47
CA LEU A 737 20.03 -7.44 -21.46
C LEU A 737 18.85 -6.50 -21.20
N GLU A 738 19.10 -5.20 -21.03
CA GLU A 738 18.04 -4.23 -20.76
C GLU A 738 17.12 -4.01 -21.96
N ARG A 739 17.65 -4.12 -23.19
CA ARG A 739 16.86 -3.96 -24.42
C ARG A 739 16.02 -5.19 -24.77
N THR A 740 16.48 -6.39 -24.40
CA THR A 740 15.80 -7.65 -24.76
C THR A 740 14.86 -8.16 -23.67
N ASN A 741 15.18 -7.88 -22.40
CA ASN A 741 14.41 -8.34 -21.25
C ASN A 741 14.39 -7.23 -20.18
N PRO A 742 13.58 -6.17 -20.36
CA PRO A 742 13.40 -5.12 -19.36
C PRO A 742 12.61 -5.65 -18.14
N VAL A 743 12.83 -5.06 -16.97
CA VAL A 743 12.07 -5.41 -15.76
C VAL A 743 10.68 -4.80 -15.84
N LEU A 744 9.66 -5.66 -15.90
CA LEU A 744 8.25 -5.30 -15.84
C LEU A 744 7.73 -5.45 -14.39
N PRO A 745 6.74 -4.64 -13.99
CA PRO A 745 6.10 -4.79 -12.69
C PRO A 745 5.23 -6.06 -12.65
N ILE A 746 5.22 -6.73 -11.50
CA ILE A 746 4.39 -7.92 -11.28
C ILE A 746 3.51 -7.65 -10.07
N ALA A 747 2.19 -7.73 -10.24
CA ALA A 747 1.26 -7.70 -9.11
C ALA A 747 0.60 -9.07 -8.95
N THR A 748 0.36 -9.43 -7.69
CA THR A 748 -0.29 -10.69 -7.32
C THR A 748 -1.26 -10.43 -6.18
N PHE A 749 -2.43 -11.06 -6.25
CA PHE A 749 -3.37 -11.14 -5.14
C PHE A 749 -3.10 -12.42 -4.36
N ASP A 750 -2.92 -12.27 -3.05
CA ASP A 750 -2.74 -13.36 -2.10
C ASP A 750 -3.37 -12.91 -0.79
N ARG A 751 -4.68 -13.17 -0.63
CA ARG A 751 -5.47 -12.64 0.48
C ARG A 751 -5.48 -13.61 1.65
N SER A 752 -4.79 -13.22 2.72
CA SER A 752 -4.84 -13.89 4.02
C SER A 752 -5.49 -12.96 5.06
N CYS A 753 -6.55 -13.43 5.72
CA CYS A 753 -7.30 -12.65 6.69
C CYS A 753 -7.33 -13.30 8.08
N SER A 754 -7.61 -12.48 9.10
CA SER A 754 -7.92 -12.90 10.48
C SER A 754 -9.00 -11.98 11.03
N THR A 755 -9.86 -12.48 11.91
CA THR A 755 -10.97 -11.71 12.48
C THR A 755 -10.64 -11.24 13.89
N VAL A 756 -11.31 -10.18 14.31
CA VAL A 756 -11.37 -9.71 15.69
C VAL A 756 -12.74 -10.09 16.21
N ASN A 757 -12.78 -10.95 17.22
CA ASN A 757 -14.01 -11.46 17.82
C ASN A 757 -15.01 -12.05 16.80
N MET A 758 -14.51 -12.71 15.75
CA MET A 758 -15.26 -13.29 14.63
C MET A 758 -16.03 -12.32 13.73
N ASP A 759 -16.77 -11.37 14.29
CA ASP A 759 -17.72 -10.52 13.55
C ASP A 759 -17.51 -9.00 13.75
N GLN A 760 -16.68 -8.57 14.70
CA GLN A 760 -16.49 -7.13 14.95
C GLN A 760 -15.60 -6.45 13.91
N ALA A 761 -14.51 -7.11 13.49
CA ALA A 761 -13.62 -6.57 12.47
C ALA A 761 -12.80 -7.66 11.77
N ILE A 762 -12.24 -7.34 10.60
CA ILE A 762 -11.33 -8.20 9.85
C ILE A 762 -10.02 -7.50 9.51
N ARG A 763 -8.91 -8.24 9.61
CA ARG A 763 -7.55 -7.81 9.24
C ARG A 763 -7.04 -8.67 8.11
N CYS A 764 -6.70 -8.07 6.97
CA CYS A 764 -6.25 -8.78 5.78
C CYS A 764 -4.90 -8.26 5.28
N ALA A 765 -4.11 -9.17 4.73
CA ALA A 765 -2.99 -8.89 3.84
C ALA A 765 -3.36 -9.47 2.47
N SER A 766 -3.44 -8.63 1.45
CA SER A 766 -4.18 -8.93 0.20
C SER A 766 -3.32 -9.14 -1.04
N GLY A 767 -2.02 -8.90 -0.99
CA GLY A 767 -1.14 -9.18 -2.13
C GLY A 767 0.21 -8.49 -2.11
N LEU A 768 0.95 -8.69 -3.20
CA LEU A 768 2.31 -8.23 -3.42
C LEU A 768 2.44 -7.55 -4.79
N VAL A 769 3.04 -6.37 -4.80
CA VAL A 769 3.44 -5.62 -6.00
C VAL A 769 4.96 -5.55 -6.05
N GLN A 770 5.53 -6.29 -6.99
CA GLN A 770 6.95 -6.32 -7.23
C GLN A 770 7.31 -5.29 -8.30
N ILE A 771 7.95 -4.19 -7.87
CA ILE A 771 8.40 -3.10 -8.74
C ILE A 771 9.85 -3.33 -9.20
N GLY A 772 10.64 -4.09 -8.41
CA GLY A 772 12.00 -4.46 -8.76
C GLY A 772 12.27 -5.96 -8.62
N ASN A 773 13.26 -6.47 -9.34
CA ASN A 773 13.57 -7.89 -9.39
C ASN A 773 14.93 -8.20 -8.70
N PRO A 774 14.94 -8.85 -7.52
CA PRO A 774 16.18 -9.19 -6.84
C PRO A 774 17.02 -10.22 -7.61
N THR A 775 16.38 -11.11 -8.37
CA THR A 775 17.08 -12.06 -9.25
C THR A 775 17.85 -11.33 -10.35
N ARG A 776 17.34 -10.19 -10.83
CA ARG A 776 18.02 -9.37 -11.85
C ARG A 776 19.36 -8.82 -11.34
N ILE A 777 19.45 -8.45 -10.07
CA ILE A 777 20.72 -8.03 -9.43
C ILE A 777 21.75 -9.14 -9.53
N VAL A 778 21.37 -10.37 -9.15
CA VAL A 778 22.25 -11.54 -9.18
C VAL A 778 22.71 -11.83 -10.62
N VAL A 779 21.80 -11.78 -11.58
CA VAL A 779 22.12 -11.96 -13.01
C VAL A 779 23.14 -10.92 -13.48
N ILE A 780 22.93 -9.64 -13.16
CA ILE A 780 23.85 -8.57 -13.55
C ILE A 780 25.24 -8.77 -12.92
N VAL A 781 25.31 -9.11 -11.63
CA VAL A 781 26.59 -9.38 -10.96
C VAL A 781 27.30 -10.59 -11.58
N ILE A 782 26.57 -11.66 -11.91
CA ILE A 782 27.13 -12.83 -12.61
C ILE A 782 27.63 -12.44 -13.99
N LEU A 783 26.87 -11.63 -14.75
CA LEU A 783 27.29 -11.17 -16.07
C LEU A 783 28.57 -10.35 -16.00
N LEU A 784 28.67 -9.37 -15.09
CA LEU A 784 29.88 -8.57 -14.90
C LEU A 784 31.07 -9.42 -14.44
N GLY A 785 30.85 -10.37 -13.53
CA GLY A 785 31.88 -11.33 -13.10
C GLY A 785 32.33 -12.25 -14.23
N SER A 786 31.40 -12.75 -15.05
CA SER A 786 31.70 -13.60 -16.21
C SER A 786 32.43 -12.85 -17.32
N ALA A 787 32.08 -11.58 -17.55
CA ALA A 787 32.80 -10.70 -18.46
C ALA A 787 34.25 -10.51 -18.00
N PHE A 788 34.48 -10.35 -16.68
CA PHE A 788 35.82 -10.30 -16.11
C PHE A 788 36.59 -11.60 -16.31
N LEU A 789 35.98 -12.75 -16.02
CA LEU A 789 36.62 -14.06 -16.20
C LEU A 789 36.95 -14.33 -17.68
N LEU A 790 36.04 -14.05 -18.60
CA LEU A 790 36.27 -14.20 -20.04
C LEU A 790 37.40 -13.26 -20.51
N GLY A 791 37.40 -12.02 -20.03
CA GLY A 791 38.48 -11.06 -20.26
C GLY A 791 39.84 -11.60 -19.81
N THR A 792 39.90 -12.20 -18.62
CA THR A 792 41.14 -12.76 -18.08
C THR A 792 41.60 -13.96 -18.91
N LEU A 793 40.68 -14.83 -19.32
CA LEU A 793 40.98 -16.00 -20.13
C LEU A 793 41.55 -15.60 -21.49
N VAL A 794 40.88 -14.69 -22.20
CA VAL A 794 41.31 -14.22 -23.54
C VAL A 794 42.68 -13.57 -23.46
N THR A 795 42.91 -12.70 -22.46
CA THR A 795 44.21 -12.02 -22.30
C THR A 795 45.32 -12.96 -21.85
N GLN A 796 45.02 -13.96 -21.02
CA GLN A 796 46.00 -15.00 -20.67
C GLN A 796 46.36 -15.89 -21.86
N VAL A 797 45.39 -16.27 -22.70
CA VAL A 797 45.66 -17.04 -23.93
C VAL A 797 46.50 -16.22 -24.89
N PHE A 798 46.12 -14.97 -25.19
CA PHE A 798 46.90 -14.08 -26.06
C PHE A 798 48.30 -13.80 -25.53
N SER A 799 48.46 -13.58 -24.22
CA SER A 799 49.77 -13.32 -23.60
C SER A 799 50.67 -14.55 -23.50
N ARG A 800 50.13 -15.78 -23.61
CA ARG A 800 50.93 -17.01 -23.80
C ARG A 800 51.43 -17.13 -25.24
N TRP A 801 50.72 -16.54 -26.20
CA TRP A 801 51.08 -16.56 -27.62
C TRP A 801 52.01 -15.39 -28.00
N ALA A 802 51.91 -14.25 -27.32
CA ALA A 802 52.81 -13.12 -27.50
C ALA A 802 54.13 -13.28 -26.70
N ARG A 803 55.26 -12.82 -27.26
CA ARG A 803 56.56 -12.83 -26.56
C ARG A 803 56.51 -11.92 -25.32
N ARG A 804 56.82 -12.47 -24.14
CA ARG A 804 56.79 -11.73 -22.88
C ARG A 804 57.91 -10.68 -22.81
N PRO A 805 57.61 -9.39 -22.55
CA PRO A 805 58.63 -8.40 -22.24
C PRO A 805 59.32 -8.71 -20.90
N LEU A 806 60.56 -8.24 -20.73
CA LEU A 806 61.36 -8.47 -19.51
C LEU A 806 60.62 -7.92 -18.25
N PRO A 807 60.76 -8.59 -17.08
CA PRO A 807 60.16 -8.13 -15.84
C PRO A 807 60.81 -6.81 -15.40
N THR A 808 60.01 -5.77 -15.31
CA THR A 808 60.40 -4.48 -14.72
C THR A 808 60.08 -4.54 -13.22
N PRO A 809 60.96 -4.01 -12.34
CA PRO A 809 60.80 -4.15 -10.89
C PRO A 809 59.54 -3.42 -10.40
N PRO A 810 58.80 -3.99 -9.42
CA PRO A 810 57.55 -3.43 -8.93
C PRO A 810 57.78 -2.08 -8.24
N ARG A 811 56.97 -1.08 -8.59
CA ARG A 811 57.08 0.28 -8.05
C ARG A 811 56.00 0.52 -7.01
N HIS A 812 56.27 0.10 -5.78
CA HIS A 812 55.30 0.13 -4.68
C HIS A 812 54.66 1.51 -4.43
N LEU A 813 55.38 2.61 -4.68
CA LEU A 813 54.87 3.98 -4.52
C LEU A 813 53.70 4.32 -5.46
N LEU A 814 53.68 3.76 -6.67
CA LEU A 814 52.60 3.98 -7.65
C LEU A 814 51.34 3.17 -7.32
N GLY A 815 51.46 2.14 -6.47
CA GLY A 815 50.38 1.20 -6.18
C GLY A 815 49.85 0.54 -7.46
N VAL A 816 48.52 0.57 -7.65
CA VAL A 816 47.85 0.07 -8.86
C VAL A 816 48.26 0.84 -10.12
N GLY A 817 48.70 2.10 -9.98
CA GLY A 817 49.15 2.93 -11.10
C GLY A 817 50.35 2.36 -11.88
N ASP A 818 51.17 1.49 -11.25
CA ASP A 818 52.32 0.83 -11.89
C ASP A 818 51.91 -0.11 -13.05
N VAL A 819 50.65 -0.56 -13.05
CA VAL A 819 50.11 -1.47 -14.08
C VAL A 819 49.50 -0.71 -15.25
N TYR A 820 48.87 0.44 -14.98
CA TYR A 820 48.07 1.17 -15.96
C TYR A 820 48.86 2.29 -16.65
N LEU A 821 49.70 3.02 -15.90
CA LEU A 821 50.38 4.21 -16.40
C LEU A 821 51.67 3.85 -17.13
N THR A 822 51.96 4.60 -18.19
CA THR A 822 53.24 4.54 -18.90
C THR A 822 54.22 5.52 -18.26
N THR A 823 55.42 5.04 -17.97
CA THR A 823 56.51 5.82 -17.39
C THR A 823 57.73 5.80 -18.30
N HIS A 824 58.50 6.88 -18.31
CA HIS A 824 59.79 6.90 -19.00
C HIS A 824 60.94 6.55 -18.04
N ASP A 825 61.63 5.45 -18.33
CA ASP A 825 62.85 5.08 -17.62
C ASP A 825 64.02 5.86 -18.22
N THR A 826 64.68 6.69 -17.43
CA THR A 826 65.90 7.38 -17.86
C THR A 826 67.09 6.47 -17.57
N ALA A 827 67.65 5.90 -18.64
CA ALA A 827 68.91 5.16 -18.57
C ALA A 827 70.06 6.14 -18.31
N SER A 828 70.29 6.47 -17.03
CA SER A 828 71.53 7.17 -16.62
C SER A 828 72.60 6.12 -16.29
N SER A 829 73.81 6.34 -16.78
CA SER A 829 75.00 5.49 -16.62
C SER A 829 75.58 5.45 -15.19
N SER A 830 74.80 5.83 -14.18
CA SER A 830 75.18 5.81 -12.77
C SER A 830 74.32 4.82 -11.99
N LEU A 831 74.82 4.33 -10.86
CA LEU A 831 74.36 3.16 -10.08
C LEU A 831 72.87 3.12 -9.67
N GLU A 832 72.05 4.12 -10.00
CA GLU A 832 70.63 4.22 -9.67
C GLU A 832 69.78 4.45 -10.93
N SER A 833 68.96 3.48 -11.31
CA SER A 833 67.94 3.67 -12.34
C SER A 833 66.88 4.66 -11.83
N MET A 834 66.63 5.74 -12.56
CA MET A 834 65.58 6.72 -12.26
C MET A 834 64.43 6.58 -13.26
N TRP A 835 63.22 6.91 -12.82
CA TRP A 835 62.05 6.98 -13.68
C TRP A 835 61.33 8.31 -13.48
N VAL A 836 60.71 8.81 -14.55
CA VAL A 836 60.01 10.10 -14.59
C VAL A 836 58.52 9.88 -14.81
N MET A 837 57.71 10.64 -14.10
CA MET A 837 56.26 10.70 -14.27
C MET A 837 55.81 12.14 -14.41
N ASP A 838 54.85 12.43 -15.29
CA ASP A 838 54.29 13.77 -15.39
C ASP A 838 53.48 14.13 -14.13
N LYS A 839 53.42 15.44 -13.82
CA LYS A 839 52.77 15.93 -12.60
C LYS A 839 51.28 15.63 -12.54
N VAL A 840 50.60 15.57 -13.69
CA VAL A 840 49.15 15.28 -13.77
C VAL A 840 48.89 13.81 -13.46
N SER A 841 49.66 12.89 -14.02
CA SER A 841 49.61 11.46 -13.70
C SER A 841 49.96 11.19 -12.24
N CYS A 842 50.86 11.96 -11.62
CA CYS A 842 51.11 11.89 -10.17
C CYS A 842 49.86 12.24 -9.36
N ILE A 843 49.15 13.32 -9.71
CA ILE A 843 47.91 13.75 -9.05
C ILE A 843 46.80 12.72 -9.24
N MET A 844 46.65 12.14 -10.44
CA MET A 844 45.69 11.07 -10.71
C MET A 844 45.85 9.89 -9.76
N ILE A 845 47.10 9.58 -9.39
CA ILE A 845 47.40 8.54 -8.42
C ILE A 845 47.58 9.04 -6.99
N GLY A 846 47.14 10.25 -6.63
CA GLY A 846 47.18 10.74 -5.25
C GLY A 846 48.58 11.08 -4.73
N LEU A 847 49.55 11.31 -5.62
CA LEU A 847 50.85 11.88 -5.28
C LEU A 847 50.83 13.37 -5.64
N VAL A 848 50.63 14.24 -4.65
CA VAL A 848 50.52 15.69 -4.86
C VAL A 848 51.88 16.35 -4.67
N PRO A 849 52.54 16.82 -5.75
CA PRO A 849 53.79 17.56 -5.62
C PRO A 849 53.52 18.98 -5.16
N PHE A 850 54.19 19.43 -4.09
CA PHE A 850 54.13 20.81 -3.63
C PHE A 850 55.51 21.33 -3.23
N HIS A 851 55.69 22.64 -3.31
CA HIS A 851 56.93 23.31 -2.91
C HIS A 851 56.70 24.06 -1.61
N TRP A 852 57.57 23.82 -0.63
CA TRP A 852 57.57 24.58 0.61
C TRP A 852 58.97 25.14 0.85
N ARG A 853 59.09 26.47 0.74
CA ARG A 853 60.37 27.20 0.71
C ARG A 853 61.27 26.71 -0.43
N THR A 854 62.48 26.25 -0.14
CA THR A 854 63.48 25.79 -1.11
C THR A 854 63.47 24.28 -1.37
N ARG A 855 62.44 23.56 -0.86
CA ARG A 855 62.38 22.09 -0.96
C ARG A 855 61.05 21.65 -1.57
N SER A 856 61.14 20.67 -2.46
CA SER A 856 59.99 20.00 -3.05
C SER A 856 59.58 18.79 -2.20
N TYR A 857 58.29 18.65 -1.98
CA TYR A 857 57.67 17.57 -1.20
C TYR A 857 56.60 16.89 -2.05
N ILE A 858 56.32 15.63 -1.73
CA ILE A 858 55.23 14.86 -2.33
C ILE A 858 54.34 14.39 -1.19
N PHE A 859 53.09 14.84 -1.19
CA PHE A 859 52.08 14.30 -0.29
C PHE A 859 51.46 13.05 -0.93
N ASP A 860 51.60 11.92 -0.27
CA ASP A 860 50.96 10.67 -0.64
C ASP A 860 49.61 10.57 0.08
N VAL A 861 48.53 10.79 -0.67
CA VAL A 861 47.15 10.75 -0.17
C VAL A 861 46.76 9.34 0.31
N LYS A 862 47.35 8.29 -0.26
CA LYS A 862 47.02 6.89 0.11
C LYS A 862 47.56 6.56 1.48
N LEU A 863 48.80 6.98 1.75
CA LEU A 863 49.50 6.67 3.00
C LEU A 863 49.37 7.78 4.04
N TRP A 864 48.84 8.95 3.66
CA TRP A 864 48.84 10.17 4.48
C TRP A 864 50.25 10.56 4.94
N LEU A 865 51.25 10.39 4.07
CA LEU A 865 52.66 10.66 4.36
C LEU A 865 53.23 11.75 3.43
N ILE A 866 54.13 12.56 3.98
CA ILE A 866 54.89 13.56 3.21
C ILE A 866 56.29 13.00 2.94
N HIS A 867 56.60 12.79 1.66
CA HIS A 867 57.92 12.37 1.19
C HIS A 867 58.74 13.59 0.77
N LYS A 868 60.02 13.62 1.13
CA LYS A 868 60.95 14.65 0.67
C LYS A 868 61.50 14.25 -0.71
N HIS A 869 61.36 15.13 -1.70
CA HIS A 869 61.92 14.90 -3.04
C HIS A 869 63.44 15.10 -2.99
N MET A 870 64.22 14.09 -3.42
CA MET A 870 65.67 14.04 -3.18
C MET A 870 66.55 14.63 -4.30
N THR A 871 66.00 15.07 -5.44
CA THR A 871 66.80 15.52 -6.59
C THR A 871 66.29 16.84 -7.20
N SER A 872 67.19 17.83 -7.31
CA SER A 872 66.92 19.22 -7.72
C SER A 872 66.91 19.45 -9.24
N THR A 873 66.76 18.41 -10.05
CA THR A 873 66.57 18.53 -11.51
C THR A 873 65.12 18.27 -11.84
N SER A 874 64.27 19.26 -11.58
CA SER A 874 62.90 19.25 -12.11
C SER A 874 62.96 19.51 -13.61
N HIS A 875 62.64 18.52 -14.43
CA HIS A 875 62.02 18.86 -15.71
C HIS A 875 60.75 19.65 -15.39
N ALA A 876 60.48 20.76 -16.09
CA ALA A 876 59.37 21.68 -15.77
C ALA A 876 58.01 20.96 -15.65
N SER A 877 57.88 19.83 -16.35
CA SER A 877 56.67 19.02 -16.55
C SER A 877 56.59 17.72 -15.73
N GLY A 878 57.68 17.22 -15.11
CA GLY A 878 57.73 15.88 -14.49
C GLY A 878 58.38 15.77 -13.11
N VAL A 879 58.06 14.69 -12.38
CA VAL A 879 58.60 14.29 -11.07
C VAL A 879 59.51 13.07 -11.24
N THR A 880 60.73 13.15 -10.72
CA THR A 880 61.74 12.07 -10.75
C THR A 880 61.67 11.19 -9.51
N PHE A 881 61.79 9.88 -9.70
CA PHE A 881 61.79 8.89 -8.62
C PHE A 881 62.98 7.94 -8.77
N ALA A 882 63.61 7.59 -7.64
CA ALA A 882 64.67 6.60 -7.61
C ALA A 882 64.08 5.18 -7.57
N SER A 883 64.58 4.25 -8.39
CA SER A 883 64.23 2.82 -8.29
C SER A 883 65.19 2.12 -7.33
N GLN A 884 64.65 1.54 -6.26
CA GLN A 884 65.40 0.64 -5.39
C GLN A 884 65.52 -0.73 -6.07
N GLY A 885 66.55 -0.91 -6.89
CA GLY A 885 66.94 -2.22 -7.37
C GLY A 885 67.33 -3.12 -6.19
N ARG A 886 66.57 -4.19 -5.95
CA ARG A 886 67.01 -5.29 -5.07
C ARG A 886 68.30 -5.87 -5.66
N HIS A 887 69.45 -5.47 -5.13
CA HIS A 887 70.69 -6.19 -5.37
C HIS A 887 70.50 -7.65 -4.93
N ARG A 888 70.43 -8.56 -5.90
CA ARG A 888 70.78 -9.97 -5.69
C ARG A 888 72.23 -9.94 -5.16
N ARG A 889 72.41 -10.13 -3.85
CA ARG A 889 73.72 -10.33 -3.23
C ARG A 889 74.30 -11.65 -3.77
N ASN A 890 75.06 -11.58 -4.86
CA ASN A 890 76.15 -12.52 -5.03
C ASN A 890 77.33 -11.93 -4.26
N LEU A 891 77.68 -12.56 -3.13
CA LEU A 891 78.89 -12.26 -2.39
C LEU A 891 80.10 -12.42 -3.32
N VAL A 892 80.77 -11.33 -3.63
CA VAL A 892 82.21 -11.33 -3.86
C VAL A 892 82.79 -10.26 -2.93
N VAL A 893 83.47 -10.74 -1.90
CA VAL A 893 84.12 -9.94 -0.87
C VAL A 893 85.38 -9.34 -1.48
N HIS A 894 85.41 -8.03 -1.66
CA HIS A 894 86.67 -7.28 -1.74
C HIS A 894 86.82 -6.45 -0.47
N VAL A 895 87.84 -6.82 0.30
CA VAL A 895 88.31 -6.14 1.52
C VAL A 895 89.07 -4.88 1.12
N LEU A 896 88.70 -3.73 1.69
CA LEU A 896 89.50 -2.50 1.82
C LEU A 896 89.04 -1.74 3.11
N PRO A 897 89.89 -0.86 3.68
CA PRO A 897 90.05 -0.66 5.12
C PRO A 897 89.08 0.39 5.72
N PRO A 898 89.03 0.52 7.06
CA PRO A 898 87.99 1.24 7.76
C PRO A 898 88.28 2.75 7.80
N SER A 899 87.33 3.57 7.38
CA SER A 899 87.29 4.97 7.78
C SER A 899 85.86 5.43 8.10
N MET A 900 85.73 5.83 9.37
CA MET A 900 84.65 6.55 10.05
C MET A 900 83.32 5.83 10.29
N PRO A 901 82.89 5.68 11.56
CA PRO A 901 81.57 5.14 11.88
C PRO A 901 80.50 6.19 11.53
N PRO A 902 79.46 5.84 10.75
CA PRO A 902 78.25 6.65 10.74
C PRO A 902 77.66 6.60 12.14
N LYS A 903 77.32 7.76 12.71
CA LYS A 903 76.63 7.88 13.99
C LYS A 903 75.41 6.96 13.96
N ALA A 904 75.47 5.84 14.69
CA ALA A 904 74.35 4.97 14.91
C ALA A 904 73.27 5.80 15.60
N SER A 905 72.23 6.13 14.83
CA SER A 905 70.99 6.62 15.39
C SER A 905 70.50 5.58 16.39
N LEU A 906 70.30 5.99 17.65
CA LEU A 906 69.73 5.20 18.75
C LEU A 906 68.42 4.48 18.41
N TRP A 907 67.84 4.72 17.24
CA TRP A 907 66.59 4.16 16.73
C TRP A 907 66.73 2.84 15.94
N GLN A 908 67.94 2.28 15.80
CA GLN A 908 68.21 1.06 15.02
C GLN A 908 68.51 -0.19 15.87
N HIS A 909 68.14 -0.21 17.15
CA HIS A 909 68.23 -1.44 17.95
C HIS A 909 67.15 -2.46 17.53
N PRO A 910 67.49 -3.76 17.36
CA PRO A 910 66.57 -4.79 16.90
C PRO A 910 65.37 -5.00 17.84
N SER A 911 65.55 -4.76 19.15
CA SER A 911 64.48 -4.76 20.15
C SER A 911 63.46 -3.63 19.92
N ILE A 912 63.92 -2.44 19.52
CA ILE A 912 63.04 -1.30 19.22
C ILE A 912 62.28 -1.54 17.91
N GLN A 913 62.90 -2.19 16.92
CA GLN A 913 62.21 -2.58 15.68
C GLN A 913 61.18 -3.71 15.91
N CYS A 914 61.50 -4.68 16.76
CA CYS A 914 60.57 -5.74 17.17
C CYS A 914 59.39 -5.14 17.96
N LEU A 915 59.65 -4.25 18.91
CA LEU A 915 58.61 -3.54 19.66
C LEU A 915 57.72 -2.69 18.74
N LYS A 916 58.29 -1.95 17.80
CA LYS A 916 57.51 -1.17 16.80
C LYS A 916 56.64 -2.06 15.91
N SER A 917 57.17 -3.20 15.46
CA SER A 917 56.40 -4.14 14.65
C SER A 917 55.26 -4.77 15.47
N THR A 918 55.54 -5.12 16.73
CA THR A 918 54.55 -5.69 17.66
C THR A 918 53.46 -4.68 18.01
N LEU A 919 53.83 -3.44 18.33
CA LEU A 919 52.88 -2.34 18.54
C LEU A 919 52.08 -2.02 17.28
N GLY A 920 52.70 -2.10 16.09
CA GLY A 920 52.01 -1.96 14.81
C GLY A 920 50.97 -3.05 14.58
N VAL A 921 51.32 -4.31 14.84
CA VAL A 921 50.36 -5.44 14.77
C VAL A 921 49.25 -5.29 15.81
N ALA A 922 49.59 -4.93 17.05
CA ALA A 922 48.62 -4.68 18.11
C ALA A 922 47.66 -3.54 17.74
N TYR A 923 48.16 -2.43 17.17
CA TYR A 923 47.34 -1.32 16.68
C TYR A 923 46.35 -1.79 15.61
N VAL A 924 46.78 -2.62 14.66
CA VAL A 924 45.90 -3.19 13.62
C VAL A 924 44.83 -4.07 14.24
N ILE A 925 45.18 -4.95 15.17
CA ILE A 925 44.23 -5.82 15.87
C ILE A 925 43.21 -4.99 16.65
N VAL A 926 43.67 -4.04 17.47
CA VAL A 926 42.78 -3.16 18.25
C VAL A 926 41.88 -2.33 17.33
N SER A 927 42.39 -1.83 16.21
CA SER A 927 41.58 -1.09 15.24
C SER A 927 40.49 -1.97 14.64
N ILE A 928 40.81 -3.21 14.23
CA ILE A 928 39.83 -4.17 13.70
C ILE A 928 38.77 -4.51 14.75
N VAL A 929 39.19 -4.86 15.97
CA VAL A 929 38.28 -5.18 17.08
C VAL A 929 37.41 -3.97 17.44
N GLY A 930 37.99 -2.77 17.45
CA GLY A 930 37.27 -1.51 17.65
C GLY A 930 36.20 -1.28 16.59
N SER A 931 36.53 -1.45 15.31
CA SER A 931 35.57 -1.33 14.21
C SER A 931 34.44 -2.35 14.29
N VAL A 932 34.74 -3.62 14.59
CA VAL A 932 33.71 -4.67 14.76
C VAL A 932 32.83 -4.41 15.98
N SER A 933 33.42 -3.96 17.09
CA SER A 933 32.69 -3.61 18.31
C SER A 933 31.77 -2.41 18.10
N TYR A 934 32.22 -1.41 17.35
CA TYR A 934 31.40 -0.26 16.95
C TYR A 934 30.15 -0.69 16.19
N LEU A 935 30.28 -1.60 15.20
CA LEU A 935 29.12 -2.12 14.46
C LEU A 935 28.09 -2.80 15.37
N LYS A 936 28.55 -3.55 16.38
CA LYS A 936 27.66 -4.21 17.35
C LYS A 936 26.91 -3.19 18.23
N LEU A 937 27.60 -2.13 18.66
CA LEU A 937 27.00 -1.05 19.45
C LEU A 937 26.00 -0.23 18.61
N SER A 938 26.38 0.14 17.39
CA SER A 938 25.54 0.93 16.49
C SER A 938 24.29 0.19 16.04
N ARG A 939 24.29 -1.14 15.98
CA ARG A 939 23.11 -1.95 15.59
C ARG A 939 21.86 -1.64 16.41
N VAL A 940 22.00 -1.37 17.71
CA VAL A 940 20.85 -1.13 18.61
C VAL A 940 20.27 0.26 18.38
N ASN A 941 21.12 1.26 18.18
CA ASN A 941 20.68 2.63 17.90
C ASN A 941 20.15 2.77 16.47
N LEU A 942 20.82 2.18 15.48
CA LEU A 942 20.41 2.20 14.06
C LEU A 942 19.28 1.21 13.73
N ALA A 943 18.60 0.66 14.74
CA ALA A 943 17.50 -0.30 14.52
C ALA A 943 16.21 0.34 14.02
N ASN A 944 16.08 1.67 14.16
CA ASN A 944 14.94 2.47 13.67
C ASN A 944 15.42 3.86 13.24
N ASP A 945 14.59 4.54 12.45
CA ASP A 945 14.91 5.85 11.87
C ASP A 945 14.99 6.98 12.93
N MET A 946 14.51 6.75 14.15
CA MET A 946 14.61 7.72 15.25
C MET A 946 15.94 7.63 16.01
N LEU A 947 16.79 6.64 15.69
CA LEU A 947 18.01 6.34 16.42
C LEU A 947 17.78 6.00 17.90
N TRP A 948 16.59 5.50 18.25
CA TRP A 948 16.17 5.23 19.63
C TRP A 948 16.35 3.76 19.97
N ALA A 949 17.35 3.44 20.79
CA ALA A 949 17.61 2.08 21.27
C ALA A 949 16.34 1.38 21.80
N ASN A 950 16.08 0.17 21.29
CA ASN A 950 14.97 -0.70 21.70
C ASN A 950 13.56 -0.12 21.54
N PHE A 951 13.37 0.94 20.74
CA PHE A 951 12.03 1.45 20.45
C PHE A 951 11.20 0.40 19.71
N ASN A 952 9.98 0.15 20.20
CA ASN A 952 9.02 -0.77 19.60
C ASN A 952 7.62 -0.14 19.53
N MET A 953 6.78 -0.66 18.63
CA MET A 953 5.43 -0.13 18.42
C MET A 953 4.43 -0.54 19.52
N THR A 954 4.64 -1.69 20.16
CA THR A 954 3.70 -2.25 21.14
C THR A 954 3.99 -1.78 22.57
N GLY A 955 5.22 -1.41 22.89
CA GLY A 955 5.59 -0.90 24.20
C GLY A 955 5.80 0.60 24.18
N ALA A 956 6.97 1.05 23.72
CA ALA A 956 7.39 2.44 23.77
C ALA A 956 6.43 3.38 23.04
N HIS A 957 6.02 3.04 21.81
CA HIS A 957 5.06 3.85 21.07
C HIS A 957 3.69 3.87 21.74
N ALA A 958 3.11 2.71 22.06
CA ALA A 958 1.77 2.64 22.65
C ALA A 958 1.70 3.34 24.01
N PHE A 959 2.73 3.19 24.84
CA PHE A 959 2.89 3.94 26.08
C PHE A 959 2.90 5.45 25.78
N PHE A 960 3.79 5.90 24.90
CA PHE A 960 3.90 7.33 24.65
C PHE A 960 2.63 7.93 24.02
N ALA A 961 1.97 7.21 23.12
CA ALA A 961 0.73 7.66 22.48
C ALA A 961 -0.46 7.70 23.45
N ASN A 962 -0.62 6.69 24.32
CA ASN A 962 -1.67 6.70 25.35
C ASN A 962 -1.47 7.84 26.34
N TRP A 963 -0.22 8.04 26.79
CA TRP A 963 0.12 9.12 27.69
C TRP A 963 -0.16 10.48 27.03
N LEU A 964 0.28 10.68 25.78
CA LEU A 964 -0.02 11.90 25.03
C LEU A 964 -1.53 12.14 24.85
N ASN A 965 -2.31 11.11 24.52
CA ASN A 965 -3.76 11.24 24.38
C ASN A 965 -4.42 11.67 25.69
N GLN A 966 -3.92 11.17 26.83
CA GLN A 966 -4.39 11.59 28.15
C GLN A 966 -4.03 13.05 28.43
N GLU A 967 -2.79 13.48 28.18
CA GLU A 967 -2.36 14.87 28.39
C GLU A 967 -3.08 15.87 27.47
N LEU A 968 -3.31 15.47 26.21
CA LEU A 968 -4.09 16.27 25.26
C LEU A 968 -5.52 16.50 25.75
N LEU A 969 -6.14 15.48 26.36
CA LEU A 969 -7.46 15.60 26.99
C LEU A 969 -7.45 16.56 28.20
N LEU A 970 -6.33 16.59 28.93
CA LEU A 970 -6.10 17.49 30.07
C LEU A 970 -5.76 18.93 29.64
N GLY A 971 -5.77 19.24 28.34
CA GLY A 971 -5.55 20.59 27.80
C GLY A 971 -4.07 20.98 27.74
N VAL A 972 -3.16 20.02 27.72
CA VAL A 972 -1.73 20.29 27.58
C VAL A 972 -1.38 20.48 26.10
N HIS A 973 -1.21 21.73 25.69
CA HIS A 973 -0.91 22.08 24.29
C HIS A 973 0.60 22.25 23.99
N ASN A 974 1.40 22.54 25.01
CA ASN A 974 2.84 22.71 24.86
C ASN A 974 3.54 22.47 26.21
N ALA A 975 4.23 21.33 26.31
CA ALA A 975 5.02 20.98 27.48
C ALA A 975 6.37 20.43 27.03
N THR A 976 7.43 20.87 27.69
CA THR A 976 8.74 20.22 27.61
C THR A 976 8.90 19.39 28.87
N MET A 977 9.09 18.09 28.71
CA MET A 977 9.27 17.21 29.85
C MET A 977 10.34 16.16 29.59
N GLN A 978 10.89 15.63 30.68
CA GLN A 978 11.81 14.51 30.61
C GLN A 978 11.02 13.21 30.64
N LEU A 979 11.29 12.32 29.69
CA LEU A 979 10.65 11.00 29.58
C LEU A 979 11.02 10.02 30.73
N THR A 980 11.73 10.50 31.75
CA THR A 980 12.16 9.73 32.92
C THR A 980 11.47 10.18 34.20
N GLN A 981 10.50 11.10 34.14
CA GLN A 981 9.76 11.55 35.31
C GLN A 981 8.77 10.48 35.79
N GLU A 982 8.56 10.35 37.09
CA GLU A 982 7.62 9.36 37.62
C GLU A 982 6.16 9.66 37.26
N THR A 983 5.84 10.92 36.94
CA THR A 983 4.49 11.38 36.58
C THR A 983 4.00 10.86 35.24
N ILE A 984 4.87 10.31 34.40
CA ILE A 984 4.50 9.80 33.07
C ILE A 984 4.12 8.32 33.11
N ASN A 985 4.34 7.66 34.24
CA ASN A 985 4.01 6.25 34.41
C ASN A 985 2.51 6.04 34.26
N MET A 986 2.15 4.98 33.52
CA MET A 986 0.77 4.59 33.30
C MET A 986 0.58 3.13 33.69
N ASP A 987 -0.62 2.82 34.18
CA ASP A 987 -1.03 1.45 34.44
C ASP A 987 -1.29 0.72 33.11
N GLY A 988 -0.73 -0.48 32.94
CA GLY A 988 -0.97 -1.31 31.77
C GLY A 988 0.20 -2.24 31.40
N THR A 989 -0.09 -3.27 30.59
CA THR A 989 0.90 -4.22 30.07
C THR A 989 1.52 -3.70 28.77
N PHE A 990 2.53 -2.84 28.90
CA PHE A 990 3.30 -2.30 27.76
C PHE A 990 4.42 -3.24 27.28
N ASP A 991 4.45 -4.47 27.78
CA ASP A 991 5.30 -5.57 27.32
C ASP A 991 4.52 -6.61 26.47
N ALA A 992 3.22 -6.41 26.27
CA ALA A 992 2.37 -7.30 25.48
C ALA A 992 2.72 -7.29 23.99
N THR A 993 2.42 -8.39 23.31
CA THR A 993 2.64 -8.54 21.85
C THR A 993 1.69 -7.70 21.00
N ASN A 994 0.60 -7.19 21.59
CA ASN A 994 -0.35 -6.28 20.99
C ASN A 994 -0.60 -5.12 21.96
N ALA A 995 -0.81 -3.92 21.45
CA ALA A 995 -1.14 -2.77 22.27
C ALA A 995 -2.26 -1.95 21.63
N VAL A 996 -3.06 -1.30 22.47
CA VAL A 996 -4.16 -0.45 22.07
C VAL A 996 -3.81 0.98 22.41
N VAL A 997 -3.92 1.87 21.44
CA VAL A 997 -3.91 3.31 21.68
C VAL A 997 -5.34 3.76 21.92
N GLN A 998 -5.64 4.11 23.16
CA GLN A 998 -6.92 4.64 23.59
C GLN A 998 -6.94 6.16 23.38
N PHE A 999 -8.11 6.65 22.97
CA PHE A 999 -8.41 8.08 22.88
C PHE A 999 -9.85 8.28 23.34
N ALA A 1000 -10.15 9.43 23.91
CA ALA A 1000 -11.52 9.72 24.32
C ALA A 1000 -12.39 10.08 23.11
N ALA A 1001 -13.49 9.36 22.91
CA ALA A 1001 -14.38 9.56 21.76
C ALA A 1001 -14.97 10.99 21.69
N ASN A 1002 -15.10 11.67 22.84
CA ASN A 1002 -15.60 13.04 22.92
C ASN A 1002 -14.53 14.12 22.74
N TYR A 1003 -13.24 13.77 22.58
CA TYR A 1003 -12.17 14.76 22.49
C TYR A 1003 -12.34 15.69 21.30
N GLY A 1004 -12.77 15.18 20.13
CA GLY A 1004 -13.06 16.02 18.97
C GLY A 1004 -14.16 17.04 19.24
N ALA A 1005 -15.23 16.64 19.94
CA ALA A 1005 -16.30 17.54 20.36
C ALA A 1005 -15.79 18.57 21.40
N GLN A 1006 -14.97 18.15 22.36
CA GLN A 1006 -14.32 19.04 23.32
C GLN A 1006 -13.48 20.09 22.59
N MET A 1007 -12.62 19.68 21.66
CA MET A 1007 -11.76 20.57 20.86
C MET A 1007 -12.59 21.57 20.04
N GLN A 1008 -13.73 21.13 19.48
CA GLN A 1008 -14.66 22.03 18.78
C GLN A 1008 -15.28 23.09 19.70
N HIS A 1009 -15.54 22.75 20.97
CA HIS A 1009 -16.17 23.64 21.94
C HIS A 1009 -15.18 24.46 22.79
N THR A 1010 -13.89 24.12 22.79
CA THR A 1010 -12.84 24.86 23.52
C THR A 1010 -11.85 25.54 22.56
N ASP A 1011 -11.01 24.75 21.90
CA ASP A 1011 -9.78 25.24 21.26
C ASP A 1011 -10.06 25.82 19.87
N LEU A 1012 -11.06 25.26 19.18
CA LEU A 1012 -11.54 25.72 17.87
C LEU A 1012 -12.74 26.68 17.97
N ALA A 1013 -13.14 27.07 19.17
CA ALA A 1013 -14.25 28.01 19.38
C ALA A 1013 -13.87 29.49 19.15
N THR A 1014 -12.61 29.76 18.75
CA THR A 1014 -12.18 31.11 18.39
C THR A 1014 -12.78 31.56 17.06
N VAL A 1015 -12.94 32.87 16.90
CA VAL A 1015 -13.50 33.45 15.66
C VAL A 1015 -12.58 33.16 14.48
N GLU A 1016 -11.27 33.23 14.69
CA GLU A 1016 -10.24 32.98 13.67
C GLU A 1016 -10.31 31.54 13.15
N ALA A 1017 -10.37 30.55 14.05
CA ALA A 1017 -10.50 29.15 13.67
C ALA A 1017 -11.84 28.86 12.98
N SER A 1018 -12.93 29.43 13.49
CA SER A 1018 -14.26 29.28 12.91
C SER A 1018 -14.31 29.87 11.49
N VAL A 1019 -13.78 31.07 11.27
CA VAL A 1019 -13.74 31.72 9.94
C VAL A 1019 -12.88 30.91 8.96
N ALA A 1020 -11.71 30.43 9.39
CA ALA A 1020 -10.87 29.60 8.55
C ALA A 1020 -11.59 28.29 8.16
N GLY A 1021 -12.27 27.65 9.11
CA GLY A 1021 -13.06 26.43 8.87
C GLY A 1021 -14.22 26.64 7.90
N LEU A 1022 -14.97 27.74 8.04
CA LEU A 1022 -16.07 28.07 7.12
C LEU A 1022 -15.57 28.30 5.69
N ARG A 1023 -14.40 28.94 5.51
CA ARG A 1023 -13.82 29.22 4.18
C ARG A 1023 -13.34 28.01 3.41
N VAL A 1024 -13.04 26.91 4.10
CA VAL A 1024 -12.67 25.65 3.46
C VAL A 1024 -13.83 24.66 3.38
N THR A 1025 -15.00 25.03 3.92
CA THR A 1025 -16.21 24.20 3.86
C THR A 1025 -16.83 24.26 2.47
N ASP A 1026 -17.20 23.11 1.91
CA ASP A 1026 -17.96 23.05 0.65
C ASP A 1026 -19.28 23.83 0.81
N PRO A 1027 -19.52 24.87 -0.01
CA PRO A 1027 -20.74 25.66 0.06
C PRO A 1027 -22.03 24.83 -0.06
N CYS A 1028 -22.01 23.68 -0.75
CA CYS A 1028 -23.17 22.80 -0.88
C CYS A 1028 -23.49 22.02 0.41
N LEU A 1029 -22.55 21.95 1.36
CA LEU A 1029 -22.76 21.31 2.66
C LEU A 1029 -23.22 22.27 3.77
N VAL A 1030 -23.22 23.59 3.51
CA VAL A 1030 -23.48 24.62 4.53
C VAL A 1030 -24.82 24.47 5.24
N PRO A 1031 -25.95 24.12 4.58
CA PRO A 1031 -27.22 23.91 5.27
C PRO A 1031 -27.21 22.77 6.30
N TRP A 1032 -26.23 21.87 6.25
CA TRP A 1032 -26.06 20.76 7.17
C TRP A 1032 -25.23 21.13 8.42
N ILE A 1033 -24.67 22.35 8.49
CA ILE A 1033 -24.04 22.84 9.71
C ILE A 1033 -25.12 22.99 10.79
N PHE A 1034 -24.96 22.26 11.89
CA PHE A 1034 -25.97 22.15 12.94
C PHE A 1034 -26.08 23.44 13.78
N THR A 1035 -26.74 24.45 13.21
CA THR A 1035 -27.07 25.70 13.88
C THR A 1035 -28.49 26.14 13.56
N GLN A 1036 -29.13 26.79 14.52
CA GLN A 1036 -30.42 27.44 14.31
C GLN A 1036 -30.17 28.95 14.21
N TYR A 1037 -30.46 29.54 13.07
CA TYR A 1037 -30.31 30.99 12.89
C TYR A 1037 -31.33 31.76 13.72
N CYS A 1038 -30.88 32.83 14.37
CA CYS A 1038 -31.71 33.83 15.03
C CYS A 1038 -31.93 35.04 14.13
N PHE A 1039 -30.94 35.40 13.31
CA PHE A 1039 -30.93 36.61 12.49
C PHE A 1039 -30.32 36.33 11.11
N VAL A 1040 -30.76 37.07 10.10
CA VAL A 1040 -30.10 37.07 8.79
C VAL A 1040 -28.75 37.76 8.89
N ASP A 1041 -28.70 38.96 9.48
CA ASP A 1041 -27.56 39.86 9.45
C ASP A 1041 -27.01 40.19 10.85
N PHE A 1042 -25.74 40.58 10.93
CA PHE A 1042 -25.08 40.94 12.19
C PHE A 1042 -25.74 42.13 12.90
N ASN A 1043 -26.38 43.04 12.14
CA ASN A 1043 -27.12 44.16 12.74
C ASN A 1043 -28.49 43.76 13.28
N ARG A 1044 -28.91 42.49 13.12
CA ARG A 1044 -30.18 41.93 13.62
C ARG A 1044 -31.40 42.66 13.05
N ARG A 1045 -31.34 43.07 11.77
CA ARG A 1045 -32.43 43.75 11.06
C ARG A 1045 -33.53 42.79 10.64
N TRP A 1046 -33.17 41.55 10.32
CA TRP A 1046 -34.13 40.51 9.94
C TRP A 1046 -34.02 39.31 10.87
N GLU A 1047 -35.16 38.89 11.41
CA GLU A 1047 -35.27 37.85 12.42
C GLU A 1047 -35.63 36.51 11.76
N LEU A 1048 -34.93 35.43 12.14
CA LEU A 1048 -35.11 34.07 11.61
C LEU A 1048 -35.49 33.03 12.67
N ALA A 1049 -35.63 33.44 13.93
CA ALA A 1049 -35.98 32.51 15.00
C ALA A 1049 -37.39 31.92 14.80
N ASN A 1050 -37.50 30.59 14.88
CA ASN A 1050 -38.74 29.84 14.67
C ASN A 1050 -39.86 30.09 15.72
N SER A 1051 -39.59 30.87 16.78
CA SER A 1051 -40.60 31.26 17.77
C SER A 1051 -40.23 32.56 18.47
N ALA A 1052 -41.24 33.31 18.91
CA ALA A 1052 -41.05 34.55 19.67
C ALA A 1052 -40.29 34.35 20.99
N THR A 1053 -40.40 33.16 21.61
CA THR A 1053 -39.65 32.83 22.84
C THR A 1053 -38.17 32.58 22.53
N ARG A 1054 -37.86 31.89 21.42
CA ARG A 1054 -36.48 31.73 20.96
C ARG A 1054 -35.86 33.07 20.57
N LEU A 1055 -36.59 33.91 19.83
CA LEU A 1055 -36.12 35.24 19.44
C LEU A 1055 -35.71 36.08 20.66
N ARG A 1056 -36.55 36.12 21.70
CA ARG A 1056 -36.22 36.79 22.97
C ARG A 1056 -34.95 36.24 23.60
N ARG A 1057 -34.78 34.92 23.64
CA ARG A 1057 -33.53 34.28 24.11
C ARG A 1057 -32.32 34.66 23.26
N CYS A 1058 -32.46 34.73 21.93
CA CYS A 1058 -31.39 35.14 21.03
C CYS A 1058 -30.93 36.57 21.30
N GLN A 1059 -31.90 37.49 21.45
CA GLN A 1059 -31.66 38.91 21.70
C GLN A 1059 -31.02 39.14 23.08
N GLN A 1060 -31.37 38.34 24.08
CA GLN A 1060 -30.89 38.49 25.46
C GLN A 1060 -29.55 37.79 25.74
N HIS A 1061 -29.30 36.63 25.10
CA HIS A 1061 -28.22 35.74 25.54
C HIS A 1061 -27.32 35.18 24.43
N MET A 1062 -27.60 35.44 23.13
CA MET A 1062 -26.86 34.81 22.03
C MET A 1062 -26.26 35.81 21.02
N THR A 1063 -26.26 37.11 21.34
CA THR A 1063 -25.81 38.16 20.42
C THR A 1063 -24.31 38.14 20.13
N THR A 1064 -23.51 37.48 20.96
CA THR A 1064 -22.07 37.31 20.78
C THR A 1064 -21.71 36.03 20.02
N ASN A 1065 -22.69 35.16 19.72
CA ASN A 1065 -22.45 33.89 19.04
C ASN A 1065 -22.63 34.06 17.52
N GLY A 1066 -21.55 34.02 16.75
CA GLY A 1066 -21.60 34.13 15.29
C GLY A 1066 -22.50 33.08 14.62
N ALA A 1067 -22.62 31.88 15.18
CA ALA A 1067 -23.39 30.78 14.59
C ALA A 1067 -24.90 31.06 14.51
N VAL A 1068 -25.43 32.02 15.27
CA VAL A 1068 -26.85 32.39 15.18
C VAL A 1068 -27.16 33.40 14.07
N TYR A 1069 -26.16 33.81 13.30
CA TYR A 1069 -26.28 34.78 12.21
C TYR A 1069 -26.03 34.10 10.87
N LEU A 1070 -26.98 34.15 9.95
CA LEU A 1070 -26.83 33.57 8.62
C LEU A 1070 -25.69 34.25 7.82
N GLU A 1071 -25.51 35.55 8.00
CA GLU A 1071 -24.42 36.36 7.43
C GLU A 1071 -23.03 35.80 7.76
N SER A 1072 -22.84 35.20 8.94
CA SER A 1072 -21.55 34.63 9.33
C SER A 1072 -21.11 33.50 8.40
N MET A 1073 -22.07 32.71 7.90
CA MET A 1073 -21.82 31.61 6.98
C MET A 1073 -21.64 32.12 5.56
N LEU A 1074 -22.61 32.90 5.07
CA LEU A 1074 -22.65 33.34 3.68
C LEU A 1074 -21.46 34.23 3.29
N ARG A 1075 -20.92 35.02 4.23
CA ARG A 1075 -19.71 35.82 4.00
C ARG A 1075 -18.43 35.02 3.86
N ASN A 1076 -18.43 33.78 4.33
CA ASN A 1076 -17.22 32.97 4.44
C ASN A 1076 -17.22 31.78 3.50
N ILE A 1077 -18.13 31.70 2.53
CA ILE A 1077 -18.19 30.62 1.54
C ILE A 1077 -18.18 31.20 0.12
N ASP A 1078 -17.88 30.37 -0.88
CA ASP A 1078 -18.11 30.75 -2.27
C ASP A 1078 -19.62 30.76 -2.55
N PHE A 1079 -20.19 31.97 -2.54
CA PHE A 1079 -21.61 32.17 -2.71
C PHE A 1079 -22.11 31.72 -4.10
N SER A 1080 -21.27 31.72 -5.13
CA SER A 1080 -21.66 31.28 -6.48
C SER A 1080 -21.93 29.78 -6.53
N VAL A 1081 -21.09 29.00 -5.84
CA VAL A 1081 -21.26 27.55 -5.67
C VAL A 1081 -22.47 27.26 -4.78
N PHE A 1082 -22.62 28.00 -3.67
CA PHE A 1082 -23.81 27.90 -2.82
C PHE A 1082 -25.11 28.14 -3.61
N GLN A 1083 -25.14 29.15 -4.46
CA GLN A 1083 -26.30 29.50 -5.27
C GLN A 1083 -26.64 28.41 -6.29
N THR A 1084 -25.64 27.67 -6.79
CA THR A 1084 -25.85 26.54 -7.70
C THR A 1084 -26.58 25.38 -7.00
N CYS A 1085 -26.24 25.11 -5.74
CA CYS A 1085 -26.84 24.03 -4.95
C CYS A 1085 -28.17 24.42 -4.27
N TRP A 1086 -28.23 25.64 -3.71
CA TRP A 1086 -29.27 26.06 -2.78
C TRP A 1086 -29.94 27.38 -3.13
N GLY A 1087 -29.55 28.02 -4.25
CA GLY A 1087 -30.02 29.37 -4.61
C GLY A 1087 -31.54 29.50 -4.62
N HIS A 1088 -32.24 28.56 -5.26
CA HIS A 1088 -33.71 28.57 -5.29
C HIS A 1088 -34.32 28.48 -3.88
N ALA A 1089 -33.82 27.58 -3.03
CA ALA A 1089 -34.33 27.41 -1.67
C ALA A 1089 -34.03 28.65 -0.80
N PHE A 1090 -32.83 29.21 -0.94
CA PHE A 1090 -32.41 30.45 -0.26
C PHE A 1090 -33.26 31.64 -0.71
N ASP A 1091 -33.52 31.78 -2.00
CA ASP A 1091 -34.34 32.86 -2.55
C ASP A 1091 -35.77 32.80 -2.03
N VAL A 1092 -36.38 31.60 -2.02
CA VAL A 1092 -37.73 31.41 -1.48
C VAL A 1092 -37.80 31.71 0.01
N ALA A 1093 -36.80 31.28 0.79
CA ALA A 1093 -36.82 31.40 2.24
C ALA A 1093 -36.40 32.80 2.75
N VAL A 1094 -35.47 33.47 2.08
CA VAL A 1094 -34.80 34.68 2.57
C VAL A 1094 -34.63 35.73 1.46
N GLY A 1095 -34.05 35.35 0.31
CA GLY A 1095 -33.61 36.28 -0.73
C GLY A 1095 -34.72 37.17 -1.28
N GLN A 1096 -35.91 36.60 -1.54
CA GLN A 1096 -37.06 37.35 -2.04
C GLN A 1096 -37.56 38.39 -1.03
N GLU A 1097 -37.58 38.09 0.27
CA GLU A 1097 -37.99 39.04 1.30
C GLU A 1097 -36.98 40.18 1.42
N LEU A 1098 -35.68 39.87 1.42
CA LEU A 1098 -34.62 40.89 1.44
C LEU A 1098 -34.70 41.82 0.23
N SER A 1099 -35.05 41.29 -0.94
CA SER A 1099 -35.16 42.07 -2.19
C SER A 1099 -36.22 43.18 -2.15
N ARG A 1100 -37.16 43.14 -1.19
CA ARG A 1100 -38.24 44.14 -1.04
C ARG A 1100 -37.77 45.46 -0.45
N SER A 1101 -36.57 45.51 0.13
CA SER A 1101 -36.02 46.71 0.77
C SER A 1101 -34.68 47.10 0.17
N ASP A 1102 -34.39 48.40 0.06
CA ASP A 1102 -33.10 48.89 -0.41
C ASP A 1102 -31.95 48.39 0.47
N ALA A 1103 -32.19 48.27 1.77
CA ALA A 1103 -31.23 47.72 2.74
C ALA A 1103 -30.93 46.23 2.49
N GLY A 1104 -31.93 45.43 2.15
CA GLY A 1104 -31.76 44.01 1.85
C GLY A 1104 -31.11 43.78 0.48
N GLN A 1105 -31.47 44.58 -0.53
CA GLN A 1105 -30.78 44.57 -1.83
C GLN A 1105 -29.30 44.97 -1.72
N ALA A 1106 -28.98 45.93 -0.84
CA ALA A 1106 -27.59 46.32 -0.56
C ALA A 1106 -26.84 45.23 0.20
N TRP A 1107 -27.48 44.55 1.16
CA TRP A 1107 -26.88 43.43 1.88
C TRP A 1107 -26.58 42.25 0.94
N MET A 1108 -27.50 41.90 0.04
CA MET A 1108 -27.32 40.82 -0.96
C MET A 1108 -26.17 41.06 -1.96
N LYS A 1109 -25.68 42.30 -2.08
CA LYS A 1109 -24.56 42.66 -2.97
C LYS A 1109 -23.20 42.68 -2.28
N ASN A 1110 -23.17 42.66 -0.94
CA ASN A 1110 -22.00 42.78 -0.07
C ASN A 1110 -21.65 41.44 0.59
#